data_AF-A0A4Z0R8V4-F1
#
_entry.id   AF-A0A4Z0R8V4-F1
#
_cell.length_a   1.000
_cell.length_b   1.000
_cell.length_c   1.000
_cell.angle_alpha   90.00
_cell.angle_beta   90.00
_cell.angle_gamma   90.00
#
_symmetry.space_group_name_H-M   'P 1'
#
loop_
_entity.id
_entity.type
_entity.pdbx_description
1 polymer ?
#
loop_
_entity_poly.entity_id
_entity_poly.type
_entity_poly.pdbx_seq_one_letter_code
_entity_poly.pdbx_strand_id
1 'polypeptide(L)'
;MITIKVSVRTLVEFVLKQGDLQPGSIGASRAQEAIKAHQYVQSTSGLDYMPEVTLRYIYAKPKAQQACDLSEDFGLEISGRADGIIKKDFGGCIDEIKTTSLDLSLIEESFSDLHWAQAQCYAFMYAVQEGLEVMETQLTYFQLDMALIKRFSRSFSLTELSEFFFSLAERYLAWAIKLQKWSEVRDASIRAMQFPFGKYRPGQRELAVAVYQTIKQSQKLFAQAPTGIGKTLGTLFPALKAMAEGLTVQIFYLTAKTITRTVAEKSLTDLQKRGLAIKRLTLTAKRKLCFLPEATCQPEDCPYARGYYDRMRGAVEDLFSEEAWTRQVIESFAHKHSICPFEFSLEMANWADIVICDYNYVFDPRVYLRRFFLDGGEYTFLVDEAHNLVDRAREMFSAELGKESWLRLKRQTKDDNARLTKSVTKVNSVLVKEKKRCAEVSGNREIVEKELPVKLNHALHNFVKEAEHFLKKNDHPVVWREQLVEHYFLALSFIRTADSYDERYVTYLQPTQDDFRVKLFCLDPSVRLKEALGRGRAAVLFSATLSPMDYFMNVLGGEEASFKLKLTSPFPAENLCLLINDRISTKYKQRASTYDLVAEAISAAVFHKEGNYLVYFPSYEYLQQVYLQFRAQNQPISVICQTPGMEEEERDEFLAAFATNPEQTLVGFALMGGIFGEGIDLIGDRLSGVIVVGVGLPQMGMERDIIRSYYETTSRQGYEFAYMYPGLNKVLQAVGRVIRTEEDRGIVLLIDQRFSLSAYKKLFPAEWKKVHYAVDAESIRKIIGSFWAEPKYELK
;
A
#
# COMPACT_ATOMS: atom_id res chain seq x y z
N MET A 1 17.26 -20.72 30.17
CA MET A 1 17.99 -20.06 29.08
C MET A 1 16.98 -19.75 27.98
N ILE A 2 16.78 -18.47 27.66
CA ILE A 2 15.96 -18.05 26.52
C ILE A 2 16.82 -18.14 25.27
N THR A 3 16.36 -18.91 24.29
CA THR A 3 17.09 -19.09 23.02
C THR A 3 16.40 -18.32 21.90
N ILE A 4 17.11 -17.34 21.33
CA ILE A 4 16.62 -16.50 20.23
C ILE A 4 17.08 -17.12 18.91
N LYS A 5 16.17 -17.30 17.97
CA LYS A 5 16.47 -17.90 16.65
C LYS A 5 16.90 -16.83 15.66
N VAL A 6 17.95 -17.11 14.90
CA VAL A 6 18.43 -16.25 13.81
C VAL A 6 18.95 -17.09 12.65
N SER A 7 18.71 -16.63 11.42
CA SER A 7 19.31 -17.27 10.25
C SER A 7 20.76 -16.82 10.05
N VAL A 8 21.62 -17.67 9.48
CA VAL A 8 23.00 -17.29 9.12
C VAL A 8 23.02 -16.04 8.25
N ARG A 9 22.11 -15.96 7.27
CA ARG A 9 21.99 -14.81 6.39
C ARG A 9 21.69 -13.53 7.16
N THR A 10 20.68 -13.55 8.05
CA THR A 10 20.31 -12.40 8.89
C THR A 10 21.45 -11.99 9.80
N LEU A 11 22.15 -12.95 10.40
CA LEU A 11 23.31 -12.71 11.26
C LEU A 11 24.42 -11.97 10.49
N VAL A 12 24.83 -12.52 9.34
CA VAL A 12 25.89 -11.96 8.52
C VAL A 12 25.52 -10.59 7.96
N GLU A 13 24.31 -10.45 7.38
CA GLU A 13 23.85 -9.17 6.83
C GLU A 13 23.68 -8.09 7.91
N PHE A 14 23.27 -8.45 9.12
CA PHE A 14 23.17 -7.48 10.21
C PHE A 14 24.54 -6.97 10.69
N VAL A 15 25.52 -7.87 10.77
CA VAL A 15 26.81 -7.57 11.42
C VAL A 15 27.85 -6.99 10.46
N LEU A 16 27.86 -7.45 9.20
CA LEU A 16 28.95 -7.20 8.24
C LEU A 16 28.55 -6.38 7.02
N LYS A 17 27.27 -6.02 6.85
CA LYS A 17 26.85 -5.25 5.67
C LYS A 17 27.44 -3.84 5.70
N GLN A 18 28.17 -3.50 4.64
CA GLN A 18 28.95 -2.28 4.49
C GLN A 18 28.86 -1.75 3.06
N GLY A 19 29.33 -0.52 2.86
CA GLY A 19 29.42 0.13 1.56
C GLY A 19 28.21 0.98 1.17
N ASP A 20 28.13 1.26 -0.12
CA ASP A 20 27.17 2.21 -0.69
C ASP A 20 25.77 1.63 -0.86
N LEU A 21 24.78 2.52 -0.83
CA LEU A 21 23.43 2.20 -1.24
C LEU A 21 23.39 2.04 -2.77
N GLN A 22 23.18 0.81 -3.25
CA GLN A 22 23.01 0.54 -4.67
C GLN A 22 21.51 0.57 -5.06
N PRO A 23 21.13 1.32 -6.11
CA PRO A 23 19.76 1.30 -6.61
C PRO A 23 19.43 -0.03 -7.30
N GLY A 24 18.52 -0.79 -6.69
CA GLY A 24 17.65 -1.74 -7.38
C GLY A 24 18.33 -2.96 -8.03
N SER A 25 18.82 -3.89 -7.21
CA SER A 25 18.79 -5.29 -7.62
C SER A 25 17.80 -6.02 -6.73
N ILE A 26 16.84 -6.71 -7.35
CA ILE A 26 16.07 -7.89 -6.88
C ILE A 26 14.81 -7.92 -7.76
N GLY A 27 14.94 -8.55 -8.93
CA GLY A 27 13.80 -8.96 -9.76
C GLY A 27 13.22 -10.26 -9.21
N ALA A 28 11.90 -10.37 -9.07
CA ALA A 28 11.22 -11.56 -8.56
C ALA A 28 11.31 -12.76 -9.51
N SER A 29 11.56 -12.55 -10.82
CA SER A 29 11.77 -13.66 -11.77
C SER A 29 13.07 -14.45 -11.49
N ARG A 30 14.00 -13.88 -10.71
CA ARG A 30 15.30 -14.50 -10.41
C ARG A 30 15.20 -15.65 -9.41
N ALA A 31 14.17 -15.73 -8.56
CA ALA A 31 14.10 -16.79 -7.56
C ALA A 31 13.95 -18.19 -8.19
N GLN A 32 13.06 -18.33 -9.19
CA GLN A 32 12.88 -19.61 -9.90
C GLN A 32 14.08 -19.95 -10.79
N GLU A 33 14.67 -18.96 -11.46
CA GLU A 33 15.90 -19.15 -12.24
C GLU A 33 17.09 -19.50 -11.34
N ALA A 34 17.17 -18.91 -10.16
CA ALA A 34 18.19 -19.22 -9.16
C ALA A 34 18.06 -20.64 -8.64
N ILE A 35 16.83 -21.10 -8.33
CA ILE A 35 16.60 -22.50 -7.93
C ILE A 35 17.05 -23.46 -9.03
N LYS A 36 16.68 -23.20 -10.29
CA LYS A 36 17.12 -24.03 -11.42
C LYS A 36 18.64 -24.03 -11.60
N ALA A 37 19.29 -22.88 -11.37
CA ALA A 37 20.73 -22.77 -11.42
C ALA A 37 21.42 -23.56 -10.29
N HIS A 38 20.89 -23.50 -9.05
CA HIS A 38 21.40 -24.31 -7.95
C HIS A 38 21.24 -25.79 -8.27
N GLN A 39 20.06 -26.22 -8.73
CA GLN A 39 19.82 -27.60 -9.17
C GLN A 39 20.77 -28.05 -10.28
N TYR A 40 21.08 -27.17 -11.24
CA TYR A 40 22.03 -27.46 -12.31
C TYR A 40 23.45 -27.68 -11.77
N VAL A 41 23.97 -26.75 -10.95
CA VAL A 41 25.30 -26.87 -10.33
C VAL A 41 25.39 -28.11 -9.45
N GLN A 42 24.35 -28.40 -8.66
CA GLN A 42 24.28 -29.59 -7.82
C GLN A 42 24.25 -30.88 -8.65
N SER A 43 23.44 -30.93 -9.73
CA SER A 43 23.32 -32.11 -10.59
C SER A 43 24.59 -32.42 -11.41
N THR A 44 25.43 -31.41 -11.64
CA THR A 44 26.72 -31.55 -12.34
C THR A 44 27.87 -31.84 -11.39
N SER A 45 27.60 -31.89 -10.08
CA SER A 45 28.59 -32.22 -9.05
C SER A 45 28.68 -33.73 -8.82
N GLY A 46 29.85 -34.21 -8.35
CA GLY A 46 30.14 -35.63 -8.19
C GLY A 46 29.36 -36.34 -7.07
N LEU A 47 29.55 -37.65 -6.93
CA LEU A 47 28.86 -38.48 -5.91
C LEU A 47 29.11 -38.03 -4.46
N ASP A 48 30.21 -37.34 -4.20
CA ASP A 48 30.60 -36.85 -2.87
C ASP A 48 29.92 -35.53 -2.48
N TYR A 49 29.03 -35.00 -3.34
CA TYR A 49 28.31 -33.75 -3.12
C TYR A 49 26.95 -33.99 -2.44
N MET A 50 26.76 -33.38 -1.27
CA MET A 50 25.50 -33.37 -0.54
C MET A 50 24.78 -32.02 -0.73
N PRO A 51 23.68 -31.95 -1.48
CA PRO A 51 22.95 -30.71 -1.69
C PRO A 51 22.04 -30.36 -0.50
N GLU A 52 21.85 -29.05 -0.27
CA GLU A 52 20.83 -28.48 0.62
C GLU A 52 20.86 -28.99 2.08
N VAL A 53 22.03 -28.96 2.72
CA VAL A 53 22.20 -29.45 4.10
C VAL A 53 21.77 -28.40 5.11
N THR A 54 20.85 -28.77 6.03
CA THR A 54 20.44 -27.89 7.13
C THR A 54 21.43 -27.99 8.29
N LEU A 55 21.99 -26.84 8.69
CA LEU A 55 22.95 -26.74 9.78
C LEU A 55 22.39 -25.87 10.89
N ARG A 56 22.75 -26.22 12.13
CA ARG A 56 22.30 -25.51 13.33
C ARG A 56 23.37 -25.55 14.41
N TYR A 57 23.53 -24.43 15.09
CA TYR A 57 24.40 -24.29 16.25
C TYR A 57 23.73 -23.40 17.31
N ILE A 58 23.94 -23.74 18.60
CA ILE A 58 23.42 -22.95 19.72
C ILE A 58 24.61 -22.27 20.39
N TYR A 59 24.72 -20.96 20.20
CA TYR A 59 25.68 -20.12 20.89
C TYR A 59 25.12 -19.72 22.26
N ALA A 60 25.85 -20.08 23.32
CA ALA A 60 25.52 -19.79 24.70
C ALA A 60 26.65 -18.97 25.33
N LYS A 61 26.37 -17.76 25.80
CA LYS A 61 27.37 -16.96 26.53
C LYS A 61 27.22 -17.18 28.05
N PRO A 62 28.25 -17.68 28.77
CA PRO A 62 28.18 -17.90 30.21
C PRO A 62 28.02 -16.59 31.01
N LYS A 63 27.33 -16.64 32.17
CA LYS A 63 27.06 -15.49 33.06
C LYS A 63 28.28 -14.65 33.44
N ALA A 64 29.46 -15.24 33.55
CA ALA A 64 30.68 -14.56 34.02
C ALA A 64 31.24 -13.50 33.05
N GLN A 65 30.74 -13.42 31.80
CA GLN A 65 31.23 -12.50 30.76
C GLN A 65 30.13 -11.58 30.20
N GLN A 66 29.00 -11.47 30.89
CA GLN A 66 27.96 -10.49 30.58
C GLN A 66 28.16 -9.26 31.49
N ALA A 67 28.42 -8.10 30.90
CA ALA A 67 28.57 -6.82 31.62
C ALA A 67 27.22 -6.24 32.11
N CYS A 68 26.21 -7.08 32.33
CA CYS A 68 24.85 -6.67 32.64
C CYS A 68 24.22 -7.60 33.68
N ASP A 69 23.57 -7.00 34.68
CA ASP A 69 22.79 -7.65 35.74
C ASP A 69 21.55 -8.35 35.16
N LEU A 70 21.74 -9.41 34.39
CA LEU A 70 20.67 -10.22 33.82
C LEU A 70 20.33 -11.39 34.74
N SER A 71 19.05 -11.55 35.07
CA SER A 71 18.52 -12.67 35.86
C SER A 71 18.47 -13.99 35.08
N GLU A 72 18.52 -13.94 33.74
CA GLU A 72 18.33 -15.08 32.84
C GLU A 72 19.47 -15.25 31.83
N ASP A 73 19.79 -16.50 31.50
CA ASP A 73 20.77 -16.83 30.47
C ASP A 73 20.15 -16.69 29.07
N PHE A 74 20.77 -15.90 28.19
CA PHE A 74 20.38 -15.79 26.77
C PHE A 74 21.33 -16.60 25.88
N GLY A 75 20.76 -17.24 24.85
CA GLY A 75 21.50 -17.92 23.79
C GLY A 75 20.95 -17.58 22.40
N LEU A 76 21.76 -17.78 21.37
CA LEU A 76 21.35 -17.70 19.97
C LEU A 76 21.32 -19.10 19.36
N GLU A 77 20.17 -19.50 18.82
CA GLU A 77 20.08 -20.60 17.88
C GLU A 77 20.30 -20.05 16.48
N ILE A 78 21.49 -20.31 15.94
CA ILE A 78 21.88 -19.90 14.60
C ILE A 78 21.66 -21.09 13.68
N SER A 79 20.90 -20.89 12.62
CA SER A 79 20.59 -21.95 11.66
C SER A 79 20.59 -21.45 10.22
N GLY A 80 20.78 -22.37 9.28
CA GLY A 80 20.61 -22.06 7.87
C GLY A 80 20.78 -23.30 7.01
N ARG A 81 20.69 -23.11 5.71
CA ARG A 81 20.78 -24.18 4.72
C ARG A 81 21.98 -23.92 3.85
N ALA A 82 23.01 -24.76 3.98
CA ALA A 82 24.16 -24.73 3.10
C ALA A 82 23.73 -25.26 1.72
N ASP A 83 24.14 -24.58 0.64
CA ASP A 83 23.75 -24.96 -0.72
C ASP A 83 24.32 -26.33 -1.11
N GLY A 84 25.55 -26.64 -0.69
CA GLY A 84 26.05 -27.99 -0.67
C GLY A 84 27.30 -28.21 0.15
N ILE A 85 27.62 -29.48 0.39
CA ILE A 85 28.79 -29.95 1.12
C ILE A 85 29.50 -31.01 0.28
N ILE A 86 30.77 -30.80 -0.01
CA ILE A 86 31.63 -31.77 -0.69
C ILE A 86 32.44 -32.51 0.37
N LYS A 87 32.21 -33.82 0.51
CA LYS A 87 33.03 -34.66 1.38
C LYS A 87 34.43 -34.84 0.76
N LYS A 88 35.46 -34.78 1.58
CA LYS A 88 36.85 -35.03 1.19
C LYS A 88 37.44 -36.11 2.09
N ASP A 89 38.48 -36.78 1.61
CA ASP A 89 39.20 -37.81 2.40
C ASP A 89 39.78 -37.22 3.69
N PHE A 90 40.13 -35.93 3.69
CA PHE A 90 40.57 -35.16 4.84
C PHE A 90 39.82 -33.81 4.89
N GLY A 91 38.97 -33.63 5.90
CA GLY A 91 38.14 -32.43 6.08
C GLY A 91 36.82 -32.46 5.29
N GLY A 92 36.26 -31.28 5.06
CA GLY A 92 35.06 -31.09 4.23
C GLY A 92 35.10 -29.73 3.54
N CYS A 93 34.34 -29.56 2.46
CA CYS A 93 34.21 -28.28 1.78
C CYS A 93 32.75 -27.83 1.73
N ILE A 94 32.47 -26.63 2.25
CA ILE A 94 31.16 -25.99 2.05
C ILE A 94 31.17 -25.30 0.68
N ASP A 95 30.17 -25.57 -0.14
CA ASP A 95 29.93 -24.89 -1.41
C ASP A 95 28.71 -23.97 -1.27
N GLU A 96 28.94 -22.65 -1.34
CA GLU A 96 27.89 -21.64 -1.33
C GLU A 96 27.69 -21.11 -2.76
N ILE A 97 26.48 -21.30 -3.29
CA ILE A 97 26.17 -21.03 -4.70
C ILE A 97 25.50 -19.66 -4.81
N LYS A 98 26.02 -18.79 -5.68
CA LYS A 98 25.48 -17.46 -5.92
C LYS A 98 25.13 -17.29 -7.39
N THR A 99 23.88 -16.95 -7.64
CA THR A 99 23.39 -16.73 -8.99
C THR A 99 23.52 -15.27 -9.35
N THR A 100 24.13 -15.01 -10.51
CA THR A 100 24.43 -13.67 -10.96
C THR A 100 24.10 -13.49 -12.42
N SER A 101 23.93 -12.23 -12.77
CA SER A 101 23.78 -11.78 -14.16
C SER A 101 24.87 -10.75 -14.51
N LEU A 102 25.84 -10.57 -13.61
CA LEU A 102 27.10 -9.90 -13.90
C LEU A 102 27.99 -10.83 -14.71
N ASP A 103 28.84 -10.23 -15.52
CA ASP A 103 29.90 -10.94 -16.22
C ASP A 103 30.88 -11.53 -15.19
N LEU A 104 31.16 -12.83 -15.27
CA LEU A 104 32.06 -13.50 -14.32
C LEU A 104 33.50 -12.96 -14.37
N SER A 105 33.89 -12.24 -15.43
CA SER A 105 35.18 -11.54 -15.48
C SER A 105 35.28 -10.40 -14.46
N LEU A 106 34.16 -9.77 -14.08
CA LEU A 106 34.09 -8.69 -13.10
C LEU A 106 33.98 -9.17 -11.65
N ILE A 107 33.78 -10.47 -11.46
CA ILE A 107 33.68 -11.08 -10.13
C ILE A 107 35.05 -11.62 -9.77
N GLU A 108 35.71 -10.97 -8.83
CA GLU A 108 36.96 -11.42 -8.23
C GLU A 108 36.71 -12.13 -6.90
N GLU A 109 37.74 -12.72 -6.32
CA GLU A 109 37.63 -13.44 -5.05
C GLU A 109 37.15 -12.53 -3.91
N SER A 110 37.52 -11.25 -3.94
CA SER A 110 37.12 -10.20 -2.99
C SER A 110 35.76 -9.56 -3.31
N PHE A 111 35.01 -10.08 -4.28
CA PHE A 111 33.78 -9.45 -4.76
C PHE A 111 32.70 -9.30 -3.66
N SER A 112 32.61 -10.25 -2.72
CA SER A 112 31.64 -10.16 -1.63
C SER A 112 32.09 -10.87 -0.37
N ASP A 113 32.48 -10.08 0.63
CA ASP A 113 32.80 -10.57 1.97
C ASP A 113 31.58 -11.19 2.67
N LEU A 114 30.36 -10.72 2.33
CA LEU A 114 29.13 -11.30 2.87
C LEU A 114 28.91 -12.75 2.42
N HIS A 115 29.24 -13.08 1.17
CA HIS A 115 29.13 -14.45 0.67
C HIS A 115 30.14 -15.37 1.37
N TRP A 116 31.39 -14.91 1.51
CA TRP A 116 32.41 -15.63 2.28
C TRP A 116 31.99 -15.84 3.74
N ALA A 117 31.44 -14.81 4.37
CA ALA A 117 30.97 -14.88 5.75
C ALA A 117 29.86 -15.92 5.95
N GLN A 118 28.93 -16.07 5.00
CA GLN A 118 27.91 -17.12 5.02
C GLN A 118 28.54 -18.52 4.93
N ALA A 119 29.44 -18.73 3.96
CA ALA A 119 30.14 -20.00 3.78
C ALA A 119 30.97 -20.38 5.02
N GLN A 120 31.68 -19.42 5.64
CA GLN A 120 32.43 -19.62 6.88
C GLN A 120 31.53 -20.02 8.06
N CYS A 121 30.35 -19.41 8.19
CA CYS A 121 29.40 -19.79 9.24
C CYS A 121 28.92 -21.24 9.07
N TYR A 122 28.61 -21.65 7.85
CA TYR A 122 28.25 -23.05 7.55
C TYR A 122 29.43 -24.00 7.79
N ALA A 123 30.65 -23.60 7.41
CA ALA A 123 31.84 -24.41 7.61
C ALA A 123 32.12 -24.63 9.09
N PHE A 124 32.00 -23.59 9.92
CA PHE A 124 32.09 -23.71 11.37
C PHE A 124 31.07 -24.73 11.92
N MET A 125 29.79 -24.57 11.58
CA MET A 125 28.74 -25.44 12.10
C MET A 125 28.93 -26.90 11.70
N TYR A 126 29.33 -27.14 10.45
CA TYR A 126 29.61 -28.48 9.96
C TYR A 126 30.87 -29.09 10.59
N ALA A 127 31.95 -28.30 10.70
CA ALA A 127 33.19 -28.75 11.34
C ALA A 127 32.97 -29.20 12.78
N VAL A 128 32.18 -28.45 13.55
CA VAL A 128 31.84 -28.82 14.93
C VAL A 128 30.97 -30.08 14.99
N GLN A 129 30.00 -30.23 14.08
CA GLN A 129 29.13 -31.40 14.03
C GLN A 129 29.89 -32.70 13.70
N GLU A 130 30.86 -32.63 12.79
CA GLU A 130 31.63 -33.79 12.31
C GLU A 130 32.99 -33.96 13.00
N GLY A 131 33.40 -33.03 13.87
CA GLY A 131 34.68 -33.08 14.58
C GLY A 131 35.90 -32.83 13.68
N LEU A 132 35.78 -31.92 12.71
CA LEU A 132 36.84 -31.61 11.74
C LEU A 132 37.69 -30.42 12.19
N GLU A 133 39.01 -30.55 12.10
CA GLU A 133 39.96 -29.48 12.47
C GLU A 133 40.19 -28.45 11.36
N VAL A 134 39.96 -28.83 10.11
CA VAL A 134 40.18 -28.00 8.91
C VAL A 134 38.98 -28.13 7.98
N MET A 135 38.54 -26.99 7.44
CA MET A 135 37.48 -26.91 6.44
C MET A 135 37.91 -26.07 5.26
N GLU A 136 37.40 -26.41 4.09
CA GLU A 136 37.42 -25.54 2.94
C GLU A 136 36.05 -24.88 2.76
N THR A 137 36.05 -23.69 2.20
CA THR A 137 34.85 -23.01 1.73
C THR A 137 35.05 -22.66 0.27
N GLN A 138 34.02 -22.86 -0.52
CA GLN A 138 33.98 -22.57 -1.93
C GLN A 138 32.80 -21.63 -2.21
N LEU A 139 33.06 -20.57 -2.96
CA LEU A 139 32.02 -19.74 -3.56
C LEU A 139 31.87 -20.11 -5.03
N THR A 140 30.68 -20.56 -5.42
CA THR A 140 30.35 -20.88 -6.81
C THR A 140 29.42 -19.82 -7.39
N TYR A 141 29.92 -19.00 -8.32
CA TYR A 141 29.13 -18.03 -9.05
C TYR A 141 28.61 -18.63 -10.36
N PHE A 142 27.29 -18.67 -10.53
CA PHE A 142 26.63 -19.14 -11.76
C PHE A 142 26.01 -17.97 -12.53
N GLN A 143 26.44 -17.78 -13.78
CA GLN A 143 25.91 -16.75 -14.67
C GLN A 143 24.74 -17.30 -15.51
N LEU A 144 23.53 -16.82 -15.22
CA LEU A 144 22.29 -17.35 -15.80
C LEU A 144 22.25 -17.31 -17.34
N ASP A 145 22.72 -16.23 -17.95
CA ASP A 145 22.59 -16.00 -19.41
C ASP A 145 23.44 -16.95 -20.27
N MET A 146 24.60 -17.36 -19.77
CA MET A 146 25.59 -18.14 -20.51
C MET A 146 25.85 -19.52 -19.90
N ALA A 147 25.18 -19.83 -18.78
CA ALA A 147 25.42 -21.03 -17.97
C ALA A 147 26.91 -21.24 -17.63
N LEU A 148 27.62 -20.13 -17.36
CA LEU A 148 29.03 -20.17 -16.98
C LEU A 148 29.16 -20.26 -15.46
N ILE A 149 30.23 -20.92 -15.01
CA ILE A 149 30.55 -21.11 -13.60
C ILE A 149 31.95 -20.55 -13.32
N LYS A 150 32.09 -19.79 -12.23
CA LYS A 150 33.38 -19.38 -11.66
C LYS A 150 33.42 -19.76 -10.19
N ARG A 151 34.52 -20.37 -9.76
CA ARG A 151 34.71 -20.88 -8.39
C ARG A 151 35.90 -20.24 -7.73
N PHE A 152 35.78 -19.98 -6.43
CA PHE A 152 36.86 -19.54 -5.57
C PHE A 152 36.86 -20.40 -4.31
N SER A 153 38.03 -20.75 -3.79
CA SER A 153 38.17 -21.59 -2.61
C SER A 153 39.11 -20.98 -1.58
N ARG A 154 38.80 -21.16 -0.30
CA ARG A 154 39.64 -20.79 0.84
C ARG A 154 39.59 -21.89 1.91
N SER A 155 40.73 -22.15 2.53
CA SER A 155 40.85 -23.10 3.64
C SER A 155 40.97 -22.35 4.96
N PHE A 156 40.31 -22.87 5.98
CA PHE A 156 40.28 -22.31 7.33
C PHE A 156 40.44 -23.43 8.37
N SER A 157 41.14 -23.12 9.44
CA SER A 157 41.15 -23.94 10.65
C SER A 157 39.86 -23.77 11.44
N LEU A 158 39.51 -24.78 12.25
CA LEU A 158 38.37 -24.68 13.18
C LEU A 158 38.51 -23.49 14.14
N THR A 159 39.75 -23.18 14.57
CA THR A 159 40.03 -22.03 15.44
C THR A 159 39.64 -20.72 14.78
N GLU A 160 40.09 -20.47 13.55
CA GLU A 160 39.75 -19.25 12.80
C GLU A 160 38.24 -19.13 12.57
N LEU A 161 37.59 -20.23 12.18
CA LEU A 161 36.14 -20.29 11.97
C LEU A 161 35.37 -20.02 13.26
N SER A 162 35.86 -20.53 14.39
CA SER A 162 35.23 -20.33 15.70
C SER A 162 35.34 -18.88 16.18
N GLU A 163 36.52 -18.26 16.06
CA GLU A 163 36.73 -16.85 16.41
C GLU A 163 35.85 -15.93 15.58
N PHE A 164 35.81 -16.17 14.26
CA PHE A 164 34.94 -15.44 13.35
C PHE A 164 33.46 -15.60 13.71
N PHE A 165 32.97 -16.85 13.83
CA PHE A 165 31.57 -17.13 14.11
C PHE A 165 31.12 -16.56 15.45
N PHE A 166 31.92 -16.73 16.51
CA PHE A 166 31.57 -16.22 17.84
C PHE A 166 31.58 -14.70 17.90
N SER A 167 32.49 -14.02 17.19
CA SER A 167 32.47 -12.56 17.06
C SER A 167 31.17 -12.04 16.43
N LEU A 168 30.67 -12.70 15.38
CA LEU A 168 29.38 -12.36 14.77
C LEU A 168 28.21 -12.62 15.74
N ALA A 169 28.19 -13.81 16.34
CA ALA A 169 27.15 -14.22 17.28
C ALA A 169 27.06 -13.26 18.48
N GLU A 170 28.19 -12.85 19.05
CA GLU A 170 28.25 -11.92 20.17
C GLU A 170 27.68 -10.54 19.82
N ARG A 171 28.08 -9.99 18.66
CA ARG A 171 27.60 -8.68 18.18
C ARG A 171 26.09 -8.68 17.93
N TYR A 172 25.56 -9.75 17.35
CA TYR A 172 24.12 -9.88 17.13
C TYR A 172 23.34 -10.15 18.41
N LEU A 173 23.89 -10.97 19.33
CA LEU A 173 23.24 -11.30 20.60
C LEU A 173 22.93 -10.03 21.41
N ALA A 174 23.83 -9.05 21.42
CA ALA A 174 23.59 -7.76 22.08
C ALA A 174 22.32 -7.05 21.53
N TRP A 175 22.14 -7.05 20.21
CA TRP A 175 20.94 -6.48 19.58
C TRP A 175 19.70 -7.32 19.84
N ALA A 176 19.81 -8.65 19.71
CA ALA A 176 18.72 -9.58 19.96
C ALA A 176 18.17 -9.47 21.40
N ILE A 177 19.04 -9.31 22.39
CA ILE A 177 18.65 -9.03 23.78
C ILE A 177 17.88 -7.71 23.88
N LYS A 178 18.31 -6.65 23.16
CA LYS A 178 17.60 -5.35 23.15
C LYS A 178 16.17 -5.51 22.59
N LEU A 179 15.99 -6.28 21.52
CA LEU A 179 14.68 -6.57 20.93
C LEU A 179 13.79 -7.40 21.86
N GLN A 180 14.36 -8.39 22.53
CA GLN A 180 13.62 -9.23 23.47
C GLN A 180 13.13 -8.42 24.67
N LYS A 181 14.02 -7.61 25.28
CA LYS A 181 13.64 -6.68 26.36
C LYS A 181 12.57 -5.70 25.92
N TRP A 182 12.69 -5.17 24.70
CA TRP A 182 11.66 -4.30 24.14
C TRP A 182 10.32 -5.01 24.02
N SER A 183 10.29 -6.24 23.51
CA SER A 183 9.07 -7.05 23.40
C SER A 183 8.41 -7.28 24.75
N GLU A 184 9.19 -7.52 25.81
CA GLU A 184 8.66 -7.67 27.17
C GLU A 184 8.00 -6.38 27.69
N VAL A 185 8.66 -5.23 27.51
CA VAL A 185 8.13 -3.91 27.87
C VAL A 185 6.86 -3.60 27.09
N ARG A 186 6.90 -3.81 25.76
CA ARG A 186 5.78 -3.62 24.85
C ARG A 186 4.60 -4.48 25.29
N ASP A 187 4.78 -5.79 25.43
CA ASP A 187 3.72 -6.73 25.74
C ASP A 187 3.13 -6.49 27.13
N ALA A 188 3.96 -6.16 28.13
CA ALA A 188 3.49 -5.76 29.46
C ALA A 188 2.63 -4.50 29.39
N SER A 189 3.09 -3.47 28.65
CA SER A 189 2.34 -2.22 28.48
C SER A 189 0.98 -2.45 27.78
N ILE A 190 0.96 -3.29 26.75
CA ILE A 190 -0.25 -3.65 26.02
C ILE A 190 -1.20 -4.42 26.93
N ARG A 191 -0.73 -5.42 27.69
CA ARG A 191 -1.58 -6.21 28.60
C ARG A 191 -2.21 -5.35 29.68
N ALA A 192 -1.42 -4.47 30.31
CA ALA A 192 -1.89 -3.55 31.34
C ALA A 192 -2.90 -2.50 30.82
N MET A 193 -2.83 -2.17 29.52
CA MET A 193 -3.66 -1.14 28.93
C MET A 193 -5.17 -1.46 28.97
N GLN A 194 -5.94 -0.53 29.51
CA GLN A 194 -7.40 -0.52 29.41
C GLN A 194 -7.84 0.19 28.12
N PHE A 195 -9.10 -0.01 27.71
CA PHE A 195 -9.64 0.74 26.58
C PHE A 195 -9.62 2.26 26.88
N PRO A 196 -9.08 3.12 25.99
CA PRO A 196 -8.74 4.50 26.34
C PRO A 196 -9.94 5.37 26.71
N PHE A 197 -11.13 5.14 26.15
CA PHE A 197 -12.27 6.04 26.39
C PHE A 197 -13.19 5.60 27.54
N GLY A 198 -12.74 4.70 28.41
CA GLY A 198 -13.50 4.21 29.56
C GLY A 198 -14.62 3.23 29.20
N LYS A 199 -15.47 3.58 28.23
CA LYS A 199 -16.52 2.72 27.67
C LYS A 199 -16.41 2.62 26.15
N TYR A 200 -16.80 1.47 25.62
CA TYR A 200 -16.97 1.28 24.17
C TYR A 200 -18.23 2.00 23.69
N ARG A 201 -18.17 2.57 22.49
CA ARG A 201 -19.37 3.03 21.78
C ARG A 201 -20.23 1.83 21.36
N PRO A 202 -21.55 2.01 21.13
CA PRO A 202 -22.40 0.96 20.57
C PRO A 202 -21.78 0.34 19.31
N GLY A 203 -21.74 -0.99 19.22
CA GLY A 203 -21.12 -1.75 18.12
C GLY A 203 -19.59 -1.75 18.07
N GLN A 204 -18.90 -0.83 18.77
CA GLN A 204 -17.42 -0.79 18.77
C GLN A 204 -16.79 -2.00 19.47
N ARG A 205 -17.44 -2.51 20.53
CA ARG A 205 -16.99 -3.73 21.20
C ARG A 205 -17.16 -4.96 20.29
N GLU A 206 -18.24 -5.03 19.52
CA GLU A 206 -18.47 -6.10 18.54
C GLU A 206 -17.39 -6.09 17.46
N LEU A 207 -17.03 -4.90 16.94
CA LEU A 207 -15.90 -4.74 16.04
C LEU A 207 -14.60 -5.26 16.65
N ALA A 208 -14.32 -4.87 17.90
CA ALA A 208 -13.08 -5.24 18.57
C ALA A 208 -12.97 -6.75 18.80
N VAL A 209 -14.07 -7.40 19.20
CA VAL A 209 -14.14 -8.86 19.37
C VAL A 209 -13.94 -9.56 18.03
N ALA A 210 -14.61 -9.10 16.97
CA ALA A 210 -14.47 -9.69 15.64
C ALA A 210 -13.02 -9.62 15.15
N VAL A 211 -12.38 -8.46 15.26
CA VAL A 211 -10.97 -8.26 14.89
C VAL A 211 -10.04 -9.22 15.63
N TYR A 212 -10.18 -9.32 16.95
CA TYR A 212 -9.33 -10.20 17.76
C TYR A 212 -9.52 -11.67 17.36
N GLN A 213 -10.76 -12.12 17.16
CA GLN A 213 -11.06 -13.49 16.72
C GLN A 213 -10.50 -13.77 15.33
N THR A 214 -10.57 -12.82 14.40
CA THR A 214 -9.98 -12.95 13.07
C THR A 214 -8.48 -13.17 13.13
N ILE A 215 -7.76 -12.40 13.95
CA ILE A 215 -6.30 -12.56 14.13
C ILE A 215 -5.98 -13.91 14.77
N LYS A 216 -6.73 -14.29 15.81
CA LYS A 216 -6.56 -15.56 16.50
C LYS A 216 -6.73 -16.76 15.57
N GLN A 217 -7.72 -16.71 14.68
CA GLN A 217 -8.06 -17.80 13.75
C GLN A 217 -7.35 -17.73 12.40
N SER A 218 -6.45 -16.76 12.21
CA SER A 218 -5.74 -16.54 10.94
C SER A 218 -6.68 -16.38 9.74
N GLN A 219 -7.76 -15.60 9.92
CA GLN A 219 -8.81 -15.40 8.93
C GLN A 219 -8.80 -13.98 8.35
N LYS A 220 -9.74 -13.73 7.43
CA LYS A 220 -10.04 -12.40 6.89
C LYS A 220 -11.38 -11.90 7.45
N LEU A 221 -11.48 -10.61 7.73
CA LEU A 221 -12.70 -9.94 8.17
C LEU A 221 -13.05 -8.80 7.22
N PHE A 222 -14.30 -8.78 6.76
CA PHE A 222 -14.91 -7.69 6.02
C PHE A 222 -15.93 -6.99 6.92
N ALA A 223 -15.58 -5.82 7.42
CA ALA A 223 -16.37 -5.08 8.40
C ALA A 223 -16.97 -3.80 7.78
N GLN A 224 -18.29 -3.81 7.58
CA GLN A 224 -19.04 -2.58 7.33
C GLN A 224 -19.27 -1.90 8.67
N ALA A 225 -18.51 -0.83 8.91
CA ALA A 225 -18.53 -0.08 10.14
C ALA A 225 -18.83 1.39 9.84
N PRO A 226 -19.96 1.96 10.30
CA PRO A 226 -20.35 3.33 9.98
C PRO A 226 -19.36 4.36 10.56
N THR A 227 -19.45 5.59 10.05
CA THR A 227 -18.63 6.70 10.56
C THR A 227 -18.90 6.93 12.05
N GLY A 228 -17.86 7.34 12.78
CA GLY A 228 -17.95 7.69 14.19
C GLY A 228 -18.22 6.55 15.19
N ILE A 229 -18.30 5.28 14.75
CA ILE A 229 -18.19 4.12 15.65
C ILE A 229 -16.79 3.97 16.30
N GLY A 230 -15.82 4.75 15.81
CA GLY A 230 -14.42 4.67 16.23
C GLY A 230 -13.68 3.49 15.61
N LYS A 231 -13.83 3.31 14.29
CA LYS A 231 -13.23 2.22 13.48
C LYS A 231 -11.75 2.02 13.78
N THR A 232 -10.96 3.10 13.67
CA THR A 232 -9.50 3.08 13.84
C THR A 232 -9.07 2.47 15.16
N LEU A 233 -9.63 2.92 16.29
CA LEU A 233 -9.32 2.34 17.60
C LEU A 233 -10.03 0.99 17.82
N GLY A 234 -11.21 0.78 17.24
CA GLY A 234 -11.92 -0.49 17.25
C GLY A 234 -11.19 -1.61 16.54
N THR A 235 -10.24 -1.31 15.64
CA THR A 235 -9.38 -2.29 14.95
C THR A 235 -7.95 -2.31 15.49
N LEU A 236 -7.36 -1.14 15.81
CA LEU A 236 -5.99 -1.07 16.36
C LEU A 236 -5.89 -1.69 17.76
N PHE A 237 -6.80 -1.33 18.67
CA PHE A 237 -6.74 -1.81 20.06
C PHE A 237 -6.78 -3.34 20.19
N PRO A 238 -7.74 -4.07 19.56
CA PRO A 238 -7.73 -5.54 19.61
C PRO A 238 -6.52 -6.15 18.89
N ALA A 239 -6.00 -5.53 17.83
CA ALA A 239 -4.80 -6.01 17.14
C ALA A 239 -3.56 -5.89 18.04
N LEU A 240 -3.42 -4.79 18.78
CA LEU A 240 -2.41 -4.63 19.82
C LEU A 240 -2.55 -5.73 20.88
N LYS A 241 -3.75 -5.96 21.39
CA LYS A 241 -4.00 -7.04 22.36
C LYS A 241 -3.59 -8.40 21.81
N ALA A 242 -3.85 -8.69 20.54
CA ALA A 242 -3.43 -9.93 19.90
C ALA A 242 -1.90 -10.04 19.78
N MET A 243 -1.20 -8.93 19.53
CA MET A 243 0.28 -8.90 19.49
C MET A 243 0.90 -9.30 20.82
N ALA A 244 0.39 -8.77 21.94
CA ALA A 244 0.90 -9.14 23.27
C ALA A 244 0.61 -10.59 23.68
N GLU A 245 -0.31 -11.26 23.00
CA GLU A 245 -0.57 -12.70 23.15
C GLU A 245 0.28 -13.55 22.18
N GLY A 246 1.21 -12.93 21.45
CA GLY A 246 2.06 -13.61 20.46
C GLY A 246 1.32 -14.07 19.21
N LEU A 247 0.09 -13.59 18.97
CA LEU A 247 -0.72 -13.98 17.81
C LEU A 247 -0.31 -13.24 16.53
N THR A 248 0.42 -12.14 16.64
CA THR A 248 0.97 -11.40 15.49
C THR A 248 2.26 -10.71 15.90
N VAL A 249 3.24 -10.69 15.01
CA VAL A 249 4.56 -10.10 15.28
C VAL A 249 4.61 -8.63 14.91
N GLN A 250 3.90 -8.24 13.85
CA GLN A 250 3.90 -6.87 13.35
C GLN A 250 2.55 -6.54 12.70
N ILE A 251 2.07 -5.31 12.90
CA ILE A 251 0.81 -4.82 12.35
C ILE A 251 1.09 -3.80 11.24
N PHE A 252 0.45 -4.01 10.10
CA PHE A 252 0.45 -3.05 8.99
C PHE A 252 -0.90 -2.35 8.92
N TYR A 253 -0.91 -1.05 9.25
CA TYR A 253 -2.10 -0.20 9.11
C TYR A 253 -2.08 0.50 7.76
N LEU A 254 -2.93 0.04 6.85
CA LEU A 254 -2.94 0.43 5.46
C LEU A 254 -4.02 1.49 5.21
N THR A 255 -3.63 2.59 4.58
CA THR A 255 -4.51 3.73 4.29
C THR A 255 -4.48 4.09 2.81
N ALA A 256 -5.62 4.53 2.27
CA ALA A 256 -5.69 5.02 0.90
C ALA A 256 -5.18 6.47 0.73
N LYS A 257 -5.15 7.26 1.80
CA LYS A 257 -4.98 8.72 1.77
C LYS A 257 -4.23 9.24 3.00
N THR A 258 -3.58 10.39 2.82
CA THR A 258 -2.82 11.06 3.89
C THR A 258 -3.69 11.41 5.11
N ILE A 259 -4.96 11.76 4.93
CA ILE A 259 -5.80 12.21 6.06
C ILE A 259 -6.13 11.06 7.02
N THR A 260 -6.48 9.88 6.50
CA THR A 260 -6.76 8.70 7.36
C THR A 260 -5.51 8.18 8.05
N ARG A 261 -4.33 8.38 7.44
CA ARG A 261 -3.03 8.16 8.07
C ARG A 261 -2.87 8.97 9.36
N THR A 262 -3.20 10.27 9.33
CA THR A 262 -3.11 11.15 10.51
C THR A 262 -4.04 10.70 11.65
N VAL A 263 -5.22 10.13 11.33
CA VAL A 263 -6.15 9.60 12.35
C VAL A 263 -5.55 8.40 13.09
N ALA A 264 -4.89 7.49 12.36
CA ALA A 264 -4.19 6.36 12.96
C ALA A 264 -2.99 6.81 13.80
N GLU A 265 -2.19 7.77 13.31
CA GLU A 265 -1.08 8.37 14.05
C GLU A 265 -1.54 9.04 15.35
N LYS A 266 -2.61 9.83 15.30
CA LYS A 266 -3.20 10.47 16.48
C LYS A 266 -3.68 9.42 17.48
N SER A 267 -4.38 8.39 17.01
CA SER A 267 -4.88 7.30 17.86
C SER A 267 -3.76 6.60 18.62
N LEU A 268 -2.65 6.27 17.94
CA LEU A 268 -1.49 5.67 18.61
C LEU A 268 -0.80 6.65 19.57
N THR A 269 -0.71 7.93 19.20
CA THR A 269 -0.17 8.98 20.09
C THR A 269 -0.98 9.07 21.39
N ASP A 270 -2.30 9.03 21.29
CA ASP A 270 -3.20 9.09 22.45
C ASP A 270 -3.09 7.83 23.34
N LEU A 271 -2.82 6.67 22.75
CA LEU A 271 -2.51 5.44 23.50
C LEU A 271 -1.14 5.53 24.19
N GLN A 272 -0.10 6.06 23.51
CA GLN A 272 1.23 6.25 24.10
C GLN A 272 1.19 7.20 25.31
N LYS A 273 0.43 8.30 25.22
CA LYS A 273 0.20 9.21 26.36
C LYS A 273 -0.43 8.52 27.58
N ARG A 274 -1.06 7.36 27.38
CA ARG A 274 -1.70 6.55 28.43
C ARG A 274 -0.85 5.35 28.85
N GLY A 275 0.42 5.32 28.46
CA GLY A 275 1.38 4.30 28.85
C GLY A 275 1.54 3.13 27.87
N LEU A 276 1.09 3.24 26.61
CA LEU A 276 1.46 2.28 25.56
C LEU A 276 2.94 2.48 25.23
N ALA A 277 3.75 1.43 25.36
CA ALA A 277 5.10 1.40 24.83
C ALA A 277 5.07 0.64 23.49
N ILE A 278 5.28 1.34 22.38
CA ILE A 278 5.26 0.72 21.05
C ILE A 278 6.15 1.45 20.05
N LYS A 279 6.93 0.70 19.24
CA LYS A 279 7.67 1.27 18.11
C LYS A 279 6.73 1.37 16.91
N ARG A 280 6.44 2.59 16.47
CA ARG A 280 5.60 2.85 15.31
C ARG A 280 6.36 3.61 14.23
N LEU A 281 6.13 3.21 12.98
CA LEU A 281 6.71 3.84 11.80
C LEU A 281 5.61 4.35 10.87
N THR A 282 5.77 5.58 10.37
CA THR A 282 4.96 6.07 9.25
C THR A 282 5.80 6.11 7.98
N LEU A 283 5.52 5.22 7.03
CA LEU A 283 6.17 5.28 5.73
C LEU A 283 5.67 6.49 4.92
N THR A 284 6.63 7.17 4.29
CA THR A 284 6.37 8.32 3.43
C THR A 284 7.05 8.09 2.08
N ALA A 285 6.41 8.55 1.00
CA ALA A 285 6.92 8.37 -0.35
C ALA A 285 8.30 9.01 -0.53
N LYS A 286 9.17 8.36 -1.31
CA LYS A 286 10.55 8.80 -1.60
C LYS A 286 10.64 10.26 -2.02
N ARG A 287 9.76 10.73 -2.91
CA ARG A 287 9.73 12.12 -3.40
C ARG A 287 9.51 13.16 -2.28
N LYS A 288 8.84 12.78 -1.20
CA LYS A 288 8.59 13.67 -0.05
C LYS A 288 9.69 13.57 1.01
N LEU A 289 10.40 12.44 1.11
CA LEU A 289 11.48 12.24 2.08
C LEU A 289 12.87 12.62 1.56
N CYS A 290 13.09 12.56 0.24
CA CYS A 290 14.42 12.76 -0.31
C CYS A 290 14.92 14.19 -0.07
N PHE A 291 16.12 14.33 0.48
CA PHE A 291 16.79 15.62 0.67
C PHE A 291 17.29 16.25 -0.65
N LEU A 292 17.33 15.48 -1.74
CA LEU A 292 17.81 15.92 -3.04
C LEU A 292 16.64 16.09 -4.02
N PRO A 293 16.53 17.22 -4.74
CA PRO A 293 15.46 17.47 -5.71
C PRO A 293 15.41 16.43 -6.84
N GLU A 294 16.57 16.04 -7.37
CA GLU A 294 16.71 15.14 -8.52
C GLU A 294 16.71 13.65 -8.12
N ALA A 295 16.91 13.34 -6.84
CA ALA A 295 16.86 11.97 -6.28
C ALA A 295 17.66 10.91 -7.07
N THR A 296 18.80 11.29 -7.65
CA THR A 296 19.66 10.46 -8.52
C THR A 296 20.14 9.15 -7.86
N CYS A 297 20.20 9.08 -6.52
CA CYS A 297 20.50 7.89 -5.70
C CYS A 297 21.75 7.10 -6.09
N GLN A 298 22.67 7.71 -6.85
CA GLN A 298 23.99 7.16 -7.16
C GLN A 298 24.99 7.60 -6.09
N PRO A 299 25.91 6.75 -5.60
CA PRO A 299 26.90 7.13 -4.58
C PRO A 299 27.83 8.28 -5.00
N GLU A 300 28.05 8.45 -6.30
CA GLU A 300 28.86 9.53 -6.88
C GLU A 300 28.17 10.89 -6.68
N ASP A 301 26.85 10.93 -6.87
CA ASP A 301 26.04 12.15 -6.90
C ASP A 301 25.21 12.38 -5.61
N CYS A 302 25.10 11.36 -4.76
CA CYS A 302 24.29 11.38 -3.54
C CYS A 302 25.14 11.10 -2.29
N PRO A 303 25.45 12.12 -1.46
CA PRO A 303 26.24 11.92 -0.24
C PRO A 303 25.56 10.99 0.77
N TYR A 304 24.22 10.90 0.70
CA TYR A 304 23.41 10.04 1.56
C TYR A 304 23.39 8.56 1.12
N ALA A 305 23.80 8.27 -0.12
CA ALA A 305 23.95 6.91 -0.63
C ALA A 305 25.36 6.35 -0.38
N ARG A 306 26.38 7.21 -0.42
CA ARG A 306 27.78 6.82 -0.23
C ARG A 306 28.07 6.37 1.21
N GLY A 307 28.59 5.17 1.42
CA GLY A 307 28.86 4.56 2.72
C GLY A 307 27.60 4.41 3.58
N TYR A 308 26.44 4.25 2.93
CA TYR A 308 25.15 4.16 3.61
C TYR A 308 25.16 3.04 4.67
N TYR A 309 25.60 1.84 4.30
CA TYR A 309 25.55 0.69 5.20
C TYR A 309 26.55 0.79 6.35
N ASP A 310 27.65 1.53 6.15
CA ASP A 310 28.66 1.76 7.19
C ASP A 310 28.10 2.58 8.37
N ARG A 311 27.19 3.51 8.07
CA ARG A 311 26.56 4.41 9.06
C ARG A 311 25.18 3.95 9.52
N MET A 312 24.55 3.06 8.74
CA MET A 312 23.18 2.59 8.99
C MET A 312 23.02 1.97 10.38
N ARG A 313 23.97 1.17 10.84
CA ARG A 313 23.88 0.52 12.16
C ARG A 313 23.78 1.54 13.30
N GLY A 314 24.67 2.54 13.29
CA GLY A 314 24.65 3.61 14.28
C GLY A 314 23.30 4.32 14.29
N ALA A 315 22.75 4.61 13.09
CA ALA A 315 21.45 5.24 12.95
C ALA A 315 20.29 4.39 13.48
N VAL A 316 20.28 3.08 13.19
CA VAL A 316 19.27 2.14 13.70
C VAL A 316 19.31 2.07 15.22
N GLU A 317 20.50 1.92 15.81
CA GLU A 317 20.65 1.80 17.27
C GLU A 317 20.19 3.08 18.00
N ASP A 318 20.50 4.26 17.43
CA ASP A 318 20.10 5.57 17.92
C ASP A 318 18.57 5.75 17.87
N LEU A 319 17.99 5.58 16.67
CA LEU A 319 16.55 5.79 16.44
C LEU A 319 15.69 4.77 17.19
N PHE A 320 16.19 3.54 17.41
CA PHE A 320 15.48 2.54 18.19
C PHE A 320 15.23 2.97 19.65
N SER A 321 15.92 4.01 20.14
CA SER A 321 15.62 4.60 21.45
C SER A 321 14.28 5.35 21.44
N GLU A 322 13.90 5.93 20.30
CA GLU A 322 12.61 6.60 20.10
C GLU A 322 11.49 5.59 19.85
N GLU A 323 10.26 5.94 20.23
CA GLU A 323 9.08 5.09 19.99
C GLU A 323 8.28 5.48 18.75
N ALA A 324 8.27 6.76 18.38
CA ALA A 324 7.48 7.28 17.28
C ALA A 324 8.38 7.72 16.12
N TRP A 325 8.52 6.88 15.10
CA TRP A 325 9.32 7.15 13.91
C TRP A 325 8.45 7.81 12.85
N THR A 326 8.10 9.08 13.11
CA THR A 326 7.40 9.93 12.15
C THR A 326 8.35 10.39 11.05
N ARG A 327 7.80 11.02 10.00
CA ARG A 327 8.60 11.65 8.94
C ARG A 327 9.69 12.55 9.51
N GLN A 328 9.34 13.46 10.42
CA GLN A 328 10.27 14.44 10.98
C GLN A 328 11.40 13.77 11.79
N VAL A 329 11.06 12.72 12.54
CA VAL A 329 12.05 11.97 13.32
C VAL A 329 13.01 11.22 12.39
N ILE A 330 12.48 10.54 11.36
CA ILE A 330 13.31 9.86 10.35
C ILE A 330 14.26 10.86 9.67
N GLU A 331 13.76 12.02 9.24
CA GLU A 331 14.58 13.06 8.60
C GLU A 331 15.69 13.56 9.54
N SER A 332 15.37 13.81 10.82
CA SER A 332 16.35 14.28 11.81
C SER A 332 17.50 13.28 12.04
N PHE A 333 17.17 11.99 12.25
CA PHE A 333 18.19 10.95 12.46
C PHE A 333 18.95 10.62 11.16
N ALA A 334 18.28 10.66 10.00
CA ALA A 334 18.93 10.49 8.71
C ALA A 334 19.95 11.61 8.43
N HIS A 335 19.64 12.86 8.79
CA HIS A 335 20.59 13.96 8.74
C HIS A 335 21.77 13.75 9.72
N LYS A 336 21.48 13.39 10.98
CA LYS A 336 22.50 13.14 12.00
C LYS A 336 23.55 12.13 11.54
N HIS A 337 23.11 11.05 10.89
CA HIS A 337 23.98 9.96 10.42
C HIS A 337 24.38 10.09 8.94
N SER A 338 23.95 11.15 8.26
CA SER A 338 24.20 11.38 6.83
C SER A 338 23.83 10.18 5.96
N ILE A 339 22.62 9.64 6.12
CA ILE A 339 22.10 8.49 5.36
C ILE A 339 20.81 8.83 4.62
N CYS A 340 20.46 8.03 3.60
CA CYS A 340 19.24 8.23 2.83
C CYS A 340 17.99 8.02 3.71
N PRO A 341 17.13 9.03 3.91
CA PRO A 341 15.98 8.93 4.81
C PRO A 341 14.93 7.93 4.31
N PHE A 342 14.77 7.79 2.99
CA PHE A 342 13.82 6.85 2.41
C PHE A 342 14.23 5.39 2.68
N GLU A 343 15.45 5.01 2.32
CA GLU A 343 15.94 3.64 2.58
C GLU A 343 16.08 3.37 4.08
N PHE A 344 16.42 4.40 4.87
CA PHE A 344 16.44 4.28 6.31
C PHE A 344 15.05 3.97 6.88
N SER A 345 14.00 4.61 6.37
CA SER A 345 12.63 4.27 6.78
C SER A 345 12.24 2.83 6.41
N LEU A 346 12.69 2.31 5.27
CA LEU A 346 12.46 0.92 4.87
C LEU A 346 13.23 -0.05 5.76
N GLU A 347 14.44 0.30 6.19
CA GLU A 347 15.23 -0.48 7.13
C GLU A 347 14.59 -0.49 8.52
N MET A 348 14.13 0.66 9.01
CA MET A 348 13.44 0.77 10.29
C MET A 348 12.11 0.01 10.33
N ALA A 349 11.46 -0.19 9.19
CA ALA A 349 10.25 -1.00 9.13
C ALA A 349 10.48 -2.43 9.66
N ASN A 350 11.71 -2.98 9.56
CA ASN A 350 12.04 -4.33 10.08
C ASN A 350 11.92 -4.42 11.60
N TRP A 351 12.02 -3.29 12.29
CA TRP A 351 12.11 -3.19 13.75
C TRP A 351 10.88 -2.53 14.38
N ALA A 352 9.90 -2.12 13.56
CA ALA A 352 8.67 -1.50 14.03
C ALA A 352 7.67 -2.57 14.50
N ASP A 353 6.92 -2.28 15.57
CA ASP A 353 5.77 -3.10 15.95
C ASP A 353 4.56 -2.80 15.04
N ILE A 354 4.42 -1.52 14.64
CA ILE A 354 3.37 -1.05 13.73
C ILE A 354 3.97 -0.24 12.59
N VAL A 355 3.58 -0.56 11.36
CA VAL A 355 3.89 0.22 10.17
C VAL A 355 2.60 0.81 9.59
N ILE A 356 2.53 2.14 9.54
CA ILE A 356 1.45 2.87 8.87
C ILE A 356 1.92 3.24 7.46
N CYS A 357 1.22 2.77 6.43
CA CYS A 357 1.63 2.98 5.04
C CYS A 357 0.44 2.99 4.05
N ASP A 358 0.75 3.31 2.79
CA ASP A 358 -0.22 3.21 1.69
C ASP A 358 -0.41 1.75 1.25
N TYR A 359 -1.56 1.47 0.64
CA TYR A 359 -1.90 0.18 0.02
C TYR A 359 -0.78 -0.40 -0.85
N ASN A 360 -0.07 0.46 -1.60
CA ASN A 360 0.96 0.03 -2.53
C ASN A 360 2.11 -0.76 -1.87
N TYR A 361 2.44 -0.51 -0.60
CA TYR A 361 3.52 -1.18 0.12
C TYR A 361 3.20 -2.64 0.48
N VAL A 362 1.94 -3.06 0.35
CA VAL A 362 1.52 -4.46 0.53
C VAL A 362 1.05 -5.06 -0.79
N PHE A 363 0.29 -4.29 -1.58
CA PHE A 363 -0.44 -4.80 -2.73
C PHE A 363 0.23 -4.54 -4.08
N ASP A 364 0.95 -3.42 -4.29
CA ASP A 364 1.53 -3.09 -5.61
C ASP A 364 2.72 -4.00 -5.91
N PRO A 365 2.68 -4.84 -6.96
CA PRO A 365 3.76 -5.77 -7.26
C PRO A 365 5.14 -5.13 -7.57
N ARG A 366 5.18 -3.81 -7.84
CA ARG A 366 6.41 -3.02 -8.04
C ARG A 366 6.98 -2.50 -6.73
N VAL A 367 6.12 -2.04 -5.81
CA VAL A 367 6.51 -1.23 -4.64
C VAL A 367 6.41 -2.01 -3.33
N TYR A 368 5.68 -3.12 -3.30
CA TYR A 368 5.45 -3.86 -2.07
C TYR A 368 6.77 -4.19 -1.36
N LEU A 369 6.72 -4.20 -0.02
CA LEU A 369 7.88 -4.40 0.85
C LEU A 369 8.39 -5.85 0.76
N ARG A 370 9.06 -6.19 -0.34
CA ARG A 370 9.52 -7.54 -0.69
C ARG A 370 10.26 -8.22 0.46
N ARG A 371 11.15 -7.49 1.15
CA ARG A 371 11.95 -8.01 2.26
C ARG A 371 11.10 -8.59 3.41
N PHE A 372 9.87 -8.11 3.58
CA PHE A 372 8.96 -8.55 4.63
C PHE A 372 8.15 -9.76 4.21
N PHE A 373 7.68 -9.76 2.96
CA PHE A 373 6.66 -10.72 2.52
C PHE A 373 7.22 -11.92 1.75
N LEU A 374 8.51 -11.93 1.38
CA LEU A 374 9.12 -13.04 0.64
C LEU A 374 9.32 -14.29 1.52
N ASP A 375 9.73 -14.11 2.76
CA ASP A 375 10.00 -15.22 3.69
C ASP A 375 8.75 -15.67 4.47
N GLY A 376 7.61 -15.01 4.21
CA GLY A 376 6.38 -15.15 5.01
C GLY A 376 6.53 -14.56 6.41
N GLY A 377 5.41 -14.20 7.05
CA GLY A 377 5.45 -13.73 8.43
C GLY A 377 4.08 -13.63 9.08
N GLU A 378 4.10 -13.56 10.40
CA GLU A 378 2.90 -13.47 11.25
C GLU A 378 2.35 -12.03 11.31
N TYR A 379 2.10 -11.47 10.13
CA TYR A 379 1.65 -10.09 9.94
C TYR A 379 0.13 -9.97 10.05
N THR A 380 -0.34 -8.86 10.63
CA THR A 380 -1.76 -8.48 10.58
C THR A 380 -1.95 -7.26 9.69
N PHE A 381 -2.79 -7.38 8.66
CA PHE A 381 -3.16 -6.25 7.79
C PHE A 381 -4.45 -5.59 8.29
N LEU A 382 -4.40 -4.31 8.61
CA LEU A 382 -5.57 -3.49 8.92
C LEU A 382 -5.80 -2.52 7.76
N VAL A 383 -6.79 -2.79 6.92
CA VAL A 383 -7.09 -2.03 5.69
C VAL A 383 -8.25 -1.08 5.93
N ASP A 384 -7.92 0.20 6.13
CA ASP A 384 -8.89 1.26 6.41
C ASP A 384 -9.42 1.89 5.11
N GLU A 385 -10.72 2.15 5.03
CA GLU A 385 -11.41 2.59 3.81
C GLU A 385 -11.20 1.61 2.63
N ALA A 386 -11.34 0.32 2.94
CA ALA A 386 -11.12 -0.80 2.00
C ALA A 386 -11.96 -0.72 0.71
N HIS A 387 -13.03 0.07 0.66
CA HIS A 387 -13.79 0.30 -0.58
C HIS A 387 -12.91 0.94 -1.68
N ASN A 388 -11.91 1.75 -1.30
CA ASN A 388 -10.96 2.37 -2.24
C ASN A 388 -9.97 1.36 -2.81
N LEU A 389 -9.74 0.25 -2.13
CA LEU A 389 -8.76 -0.75 -2.55
C LEU A 389 -9.17 -1.40 -3.88
N VAL A 390 -10.46 -1.46 -4.21
CA VAL A 390 -10.93 -2.07 -5.47
C VAL A 390 -10.34 -1.37 -6.70
N ASP A 391 -10.58 -0.06 -6.84
CA ASP A 391 -10.09 0.69 -8.00
C ASP A 391 -8.56 0.84 -7.96
N ARG A 392 -7.98 1.03 -6.75
CA ARG A 392 -6.53 1.08 -6.56
C ARG A 392 -5.85 -0.23 -6.97
N ALA A 393 -6.46 -1.38 -6.66
CA ALA A 393 -5.93 -2.68 -7.03
C ALA A 393 -5.99 -2.92 -8.54
N ARG A 394 -7.07 -2.51 -9.21
CA ARG A 394 -7.12 -2.54 -10.68
C ARG A 394 -5.98 -1.73 -11.29
N GLU A 395 -5.69 -0.54 -10.78
CA GLU A 395 -4.54 0.26 -11.23
C GLU A 395 -3.20 -0.43 -10.94
N MET A 396 -2.98 -0.92 -9.70
CA MET A 396 -1.75 -1.58 -9.27
C MET A 396 -1.43 -2.85 -10.06
N PHE A 397 -2.47 -3.59 -10.49
CA PHE A 397 -2.33 -4.83 -11.26
C PHE A 397 -2.47 -4.63 -12.76
N SER A 398 -2.64 -3.40 -13.24
CA SER A 398 -2.61 -3.07 -14.67
C SER A 398 -1.21 -2.60 -15.11
N ALA A 399 -0.95 -2.65 -16.41
CA ALA A 399 0.27 -2.08 -17.00
C ALA A 399 -0.03 -1.35 -18.30
N GLU A 400 0.62 -0.22 -18.53
CA GLU A 400 0.41 0.65 -19.69
C GLU A 400 1.75 1.04 -20.33
N LEU A 401 1.75 1.15 -21.66
CA LEU A 401 2.89 1.65 -22.44
C LEU A 401 2.41 2.71 -23.43
N GLY A 402 3.08 3.86 -23.45
CA GLY A 402 2.85 4.96 -24.41
C GLY A 402 3.91 4.98 -25.50
N LYS A 403 3.51 5.07 -26.77
CA LYS A 403 4.40 4.96 -27.92
C LYS A 403 5.40 6.12 -28.04
N GLU A 404 5.03 7.35 -27.69
CA GLU A 404 5.92 8.51 -27.83
C GLU A 404 7.10 8.50 -26.83
N SER A 405 6.94 7.92 -25.64
CA SER A 405 8.07 7.80 -24.69
C SER A 405 9.16 6.85 -25.24
N TRP A 406 8.76 5.71 -25.81
CA TRP A 406 9.68 4.77 -26.47
C TRP A 406 10.36 5.37 -27.70
N LEU A 407 9.67 6.23 -28.46
CA LEU A 407 10.28 6.94 -29.58
C LEU A 407 11.35 7.94 -29.12
N ARG A 408 11.10 8.65 -28.01
CA ARG A 408 12.09 9.55 -27.39
C ARG A 408 13.33 8.79 -26.94
N LEU A 409 13.15 7.70 -26.19
CA LEU A 409 14.27 6.85 -25.76
C LEU A 409 15.07 6.34 -26.96
N LYS A 410 14.40 5.86 -28.02
CA LYS A 410 15.05 5.40 -29.26
C LYS A 410 15.98 6.46 -29.86
N ARG A 411 15.56 7.74 -29.87
CA ARG A 411 16.35 8.83 -30.44
C ARG A 411 17.60 9.10 -29.61
N GLN A 412 17.50 8.99 -28.28
CA GLN A 412 18.60 9.25 -27.37
C GLN A 412 19.63 8.12 -27.35
N THR A 413 19.22 6.84 -27.47
CA THR A 413 20.16 5.71 -27.40
C THR A 413 20.99 5.50 -28.68
N LYS A 414 20.64 6.19 -29.78
CA LYS A 414 21.04 5.86 -31.16
C LYS A 414 22.56 5.76 -31.34
N ASP A 415 23.29 6.69 -30.74
CA ASP A 415 24.73 6.85 -30.98
C ASP A 415 25.58 6.19 -29.88
N ASP A 416 24.97 5.79 -28.75
CA ASP A 416 25.69 5.31 -27.57
C ASP A 416 25.73 3.77 -27.46
N ASN A 417 24.67 3.06 -27.89
CA ASN A 417 24.65 1.60 -27.83
C ASN A 417 23.77 0.96 -28.93
N ALA A 418 24.41 0.26 -29.87
CA ALA A 418 23.73 -0.36 -31.01
C ALA A 418 22.77 -1.49 -30.62
N ARG A 419 23.11 -2.31 -29.61
CA ARG A 419 22.28 -3.44 -29.17
C ARG A 419 21.02 -2.95 -28.47
N LEU A 420 21.18 -2.03 -27.51
CA LEU A 420 20.06 -1.40 -26.82
C LEU A 420 19.15 -0.66 -27.81
N THR A 421 19.72 0.14 -28.72
CA THR A 421 18.96 0.84 -29.76
C THR A 421 18.14 -0.12 -30.63
N LYS A 422 18.70 -1.28 -30.99
CA LYS A 422 17.97 -2.31 -31.75
C LYS A 422 16.77 -2.83 -30.97
N SER A 423 16.92 -3.11 -29.67
CA SER A 423 15.84 -3.59 -28.81
C SER A 423 14.73 -2.55 -28.62
N VAL A 424 15.09 -1.29 -28.33
CA VAL A 424 14.14 -0.16 -28.21
C VAL A 424 13.42 0.08 -29.55
N THR A 425 14.15 0.01 -30.66
CA THR A 425 13.57 0.12 -32.00
C THR A 425 12.55 -0.98 -32.27
N LYS A 426 12.80 -2.20 -31.80
CA LYS A 426 11.86 -3.32 -31.93
C LYS A 426 10.58 -3.04 -31.17
N VAL A 427 10.65 -2.63 -29.90
CA VAL A 427 9.48 -2.26 -29.09
C VAL A 427 8.67 -1.16 -29.78
N ASN A 428 9.31 -0.05 -30.15
CA ASN A 428 8.64 1.05 -30.85
C ASN A 428 8.02 0.60 -32.19
N SER A 429 8.69 -0.28 -32.95
CA SER A 429 8.13 -0.78 -34.22
C SER A 429 6.86 -1.62 -34.03
N VAL A 430 6.76 -2.37 -32.93
CA VAL A 430 5.54 -3.13 -32.59
C VAL A 430 4.43 -2.16 -32.22
N LEU A 431 4.71 -1.16 -31.37
CA LEU A 431 3.73 -0.12 -31.01
C LEU A 431 3.22 0.66 -32.23
N VAL A 432 4.09 0.96 -33.20
CA VAL A 432 3.68 1.61 -34.47
C VAL A 432 2.76 0.71 -35.30
N LYS A 433 3.00 -0.61 -35.31
CA LYS A 433 2.12 -1.57 -36.01
C LYS A 433 0.77 -1.65 -35.34
N GLU A 434 0.71 -1.70 -34.01
CA GLU A 434 -0.55 -1.66 -33.26
C GLU A 434 -1.30 -0.34 -33.50
N LYS A 435 -0.60 0.80 -33.55
CA LYS A 435 -1.21 2.10 -33.89
C LYS A 435 -1.86 2.08 -35.29
N LYS A 436 -1.16 1.54 -36.30
CA LYS A 436 -1.69 1.42 -37.66
C LYS A 436 -2.89 0.47 -37.72
N ARG A 437 -2.80 -0.68 -37.07
CA ARG A 437 -3.91 -1.63 -36.95
C ARG A 437 -5.13 -0.99 -36.30
N CYS A 438 -4.92 -0.19 -35.25
CA CYS A 438 -5.98 0.56 -34.59
C CYS A 438 -6.67 1.53 -35.55
N ALA A 439 -5.89 2.25 -36.36
CA ALA A 439 -6.39 3.15 -37.39
C ALA A 439 -7.24 2.41 -38.46
N GLU A 440 -6.74 1.26 -38.94
CA GLU A 440 -7.38 0.45 -39.98
C GLU A 440 -8.69 -0.20 -39.51
N VAL A 441 -8.71 -0.76 -38.31
CA VAL A 441 -9.87 -1.53 -37.79
C VAL A 441 -10.98 -0.62 -37.26
N SER A 442 -10.62 0.49 -36.61
CA SER A 442 -11.57 1.30 -35.84
C SER A 442 -11.66 2.77 -36.27
N GLY A 443 -10.88 3.19 -37.26
CA GLY A 443 -10.81 4.59 -37.68
C GLY A 443 -10.23 5.52 -36.60
N ASN A 444 -9.16 5.08 -35.92
CA ASN A 444 -8.55 5.75 -34.76
C ASN A 444 -9.48 5.88 -33.55
N ARG A 445 -10.42 4.95 -33.38
CA ARG A 445 -11.15 4.78 -32.12
C ARG A 445 -10.46 3.74 -31.25
N GLU A 446 -10.97 3.55 -30.06
CA GLU A 446 -10.37 2.62 -29.12
C GLU A 446 -10.79 1.18 -29.42
N ILE A 447 -9.88 0.24 -29.19
CA ILE A 447 -10.10 -1.19 -29.42
C ILE A 447 -9.91 -1.93 -28.10
N VAL A 448 -10.82 -2.84 -27.78
CA VAL A 448 -10.75 -3.69 -26.58
C VAL A 448 -10.75 -5.16 -27.01
N GLU A 449 -9.75 -5.90 -26.57
CA GLU A 449 -9.49 -7.30 -26.95
C GLU A 449 -9.24 -8.14 -25.70
N LYS A 450 -9.61 -9.43 -25.77
CA LYS A 450 -9.35 -10.38 -24.68
C LYS A 450 -7.98 -11.07 -24.80
N GLU A 451 -7.22 -10.77 -25.84
CA GLU A 451 -5.94 -11.41 -26.12
C GLU A 451 -4.76 -10.59 -25.63
N LEU A 452 -3.71 -11.28 -25.19
CA LEU A 452 -2.43 -10.66 -24.83
C LEU A 452 -1.66 -10.23 -26.10
N PRO A 453 -1.02 -9.05 -26.15
CA PRO A 453 -0.20 -8.63 -27.27
C PRO A 453 1.16 -9.35 -27.25
N VAL A 454 1.17 -10.63 -27.65
CA VAL A 454 2.33 -11.55 -27.57
C VAL A 454 3.59 -10.97 -28.24
N LYS A 455 3.45 -10.31 -29.39
CA LYS A 455 4.58 -9.69 -30.11
C LYS A 455 5.20 -8.53 -29.33
N LEU A 456 4.39 -7.75 -28.62
CA LEU A 456 4.86 -6.67 -27.77
C LEU A 456 5.56 -7.24 -26.54
N ASN A 457 4.95 -8.26 -25.89
CA ASN A 457 5.55 -8.92 -24.74
C ASN A 457 6.95 -9.48 -25.05
N HIS A 458 7.10 -10.21 -26.17
CA HIS A 458 8.41 -10.70 -26.61
C HIS A 458 9.43 -9.58 -26.91
N ALA A 459 8.99 -8.45 -27.47
CA ALA A 459 9.87 -7.31 -27.71
C ALA A 459 10.37 -6.70 -26.39
N LEU A 460 9.50 -6.64 -25.37
CA LEU A 460 9.83 -6.12 -24.05
C LEU A 460 10.81 -7.03 -23.29
N HIS A 461 10.65 -8.37 -23.34
CA HIS A 461 11.64 -9.29 -22.75
C HIS A 461 13.04 -9.06 -23.31
N ASN A 462 13.15 -8.91 -24.64
CA ASN A 462 14.42 -8.62 -25.29
C ASN A 462 14.99 -7.25 -24.86
N PHE A 463 14.14 -6.22 -24.76
CA PHE A 463 14.55 -4.91 -24.26
C PHE A 463 15.03 -4.96 -22.81
N VAL A 464 14.30 -5.63 -21.91
CA VAL A 464 14.68 -5.80 -20.51
C VAL A 464 16.07 -6.44 -20.40
N LYS A 465 16.33 -7.50 -21.16
CA LYS A 465 17.64 -8.16 -21.20
C LYS A 465 18.77 -7.20 -21.59
N GLU A 466 18.60 -6.45 -22.69
CA GLU A 466 19.62 -5.50 -23.16
C GLU A 466 19.77 -4.29 -22.23
N ALA A 467 18.67 -3.80 -21.64
CA ALA A 467 18.67 -2.72 -20.67
C ALA A 467 19.41 -3.13 -19.39
N GLU A 468 19.18 -4.32 -18.86
CA GLU A 468 19.94 -4.84 -17.72
C GLU A 468 21.43 -4.93 -18.03
N HIS A 469 21.78 -5.46 -19.21
CA HIS A 469 23.17 -5.56 -19.61
C HIS A 469 23.84 -4.18 -19.69
N PHE A 470 23.15 -3.19 -20.26
CA PHE A 470 23.64 -1.83 -20.34
C PHE A 470 23.82 -1.19 -18.95
N LEU A 471 22.82 -1.29 -18.08
CA LEU A 471 22.82 -0.70 -16.74
C LEU A 471 23.87 -1.31 -15.82
N LYS A 472 24.26 -2.57 -16.06
CA LYS A 472 25.31 -3.27 -15.29
C LYS A 472 26.73 -2.97 -15.77
N LYS A 473 26.92 -2.76 -17.09
CA LYS A 473 28.26 -2.67 -17.69
C LYS A 473 28.78 -1.24 -17.83
N ASN A 474 27.89 -0.25 -17.91
CA ASN A 474 28.28 1.14 -18.13
C ASN A 474 28.04 1.97 -16.86
N ASP A 475 29.13 2.28 -16.17
CA ASP A 475 29.12 3.26 -15.06
C ASP A 475 29.24 4.71 -15.57
N HIS A 476 29.44 4.91 -16.87
CA HIS A 476 29.47 6.26 -17.43
C HIS A 476 28.07 6.92 -17.40
N PRO A 477 27.97 8.18 -16.94
CA PRO A 477 26.71 8.91 -16.89
C PRO A 477 26.25 9.28 -18.31
N VAL A 478 25.29 8.53 -18.84
CA VAL A 478 24.55 8.91 -20.05
C VAL A 478 23.33 9.75 -19.67
N VAL A 479 23.09 10.82 -20.41
CA VAL A 479 22.01 11.80 -20.13
C VAL A 479 20.62 11.16 -20.06
N TRP A 480 20.42 10.05 -20.78
CA TRP A 480 19.15 9.33 -20.86
C TRP A 480 19.05 8.12 -19.93
N ARG A 481 20.00 7.93 -19.00
CA ARG A 481 20.02 6.78 -18.06
C ARG A 481 18.72 6.69 -17.25
N GLU A 482 18.23 7.80 -16.74
CA GLU A 482 16.98 7.84 -15.97
C GLU A 482 15.78 7.40 -16.81
N GLN A 483 15.70 7.86 -18.06
CA GLN A 483 14.65 7.45 -18.99
C GLN A 483 14.77 5.96 -19.30
N LEU A 484 15.98 5.42 -19.47
CA LEU A 484 16.17 3.97 -19.63
C LEU A 484 15.65 3.21 -18.40
N VAL A 485 16.00 3.64 -17.19
CA VAL A 485 15.57 3.01 -15.94
C VAL A 485 14.05 3.04 -15.80
N GLU A 486 13.40 4.16 -16.14
CA GLU A 486 11.94 4.27 -16.16
C GLU A 486 11.32 3.25 -17.14
N HIS A 487 11.82 3.20 -18.38
CA HIS A 487 11.31 2.26 -19.39
C HIS A 487 11.60 0.80 -19.04
N TYR A 488 12.72 0.52 -18.38
CA TYR A 488 13.04 -0.79 -17.82
C TYR A 488 11.99 -1.23 -16.81
N PHE A 489 11.63 -0.37 -15.86
CA PHE A 489 10.57 -0.68 -14.88
C PHE A 489 9.17 -0.76 -15.51
N LEU A 490 8.86 0.07 -16.52
CA LEU A 490 7.61 -0.05 -17.29
C LEU A 490 7.53 -1.39 -18.01
N ALA A 491 8.61 -1.81 -18.67
CA ALA A 491 8.68 -3.10 -19.37
C ALA A 491 8.56 -4.28 -18.40
N LEU A 492 9.26 -4.26 -17.27
CA LEU A 492 9.12 -5.28 -16.21
C LEU A 492 7.69 -5.35 -15.68
N SER A 493 7.04 -4.20 -15.46
CA SER A 493 5.65 -4.16 -14.99
C SER A 493 4.69 -4.76 -16.01
N PHE A 494 4.91 -4.48 -17.29
CA PHE A 494 4.11 -5.01 -18.39
C PHE A 494 4.28 -6.53 -18.52
N ILE A 495 5.53 -7.02 -18.52
CA ILE A 495 5.85 -8.46 -18.57
C ILE A 495 5.21 -9.19 -17.41
N ARG A 496 5.38 -8.72 -16.18
CA ARG A 496 4.79 -9.38 -15.00
C ARG A 496 3.26 -9.41 -15.05
N THR A 497 2.64 -8.35 -15.58
CA THR A 497 1.19 -8.32 -15.79
C THR A 497 0.78 -9.30 -16.88
N ALA A 498 1.57 -9.42 -17.95
CA ALA A 498 1.38 -10.39 -19.02
C ALA A 498 1.51 -11.83 -18.53
N ASP A 499 2.45 -12.13 -17.63
CA ASP A 499 2.62 -13.45 -17.01
C ASP A 499 1.40 -13.85 -16.16
N SER A 500 0.68 -12.85 -15.67
CA SER A 500 -0.51 -12.99 -14.83
C SER A 500 -1.83 -12.90 -15.60
N TYR A 501 -1.77 -12.74 -16.93
CA TYR A 501 -2.89 -12.39 -17.78
C TYR A 501 -3.82 -13.59 -18.02
N ASP A 502 -5.09 -13.44 -17.64
CA ASP A 502 -6.15 -14.45 -17.76
C ASP A 502 -7.49 -13.80 -18.18
N GLU A 503 -8.61 -14.49 -18.01
CA GLU A 503 -9.95 -13.97 -18.32
C GLU A 503 -10.38 -12.71 -17.54
N ARG A 504 -9.65 -12.35 -16.48
CA ARG A 504 -9.86 -11.15 -15.66
C ARG A 504 -9.12 -9.93 -16.21
N TYR A 505 -8.42 -10.09 -17.33
CA TYR A 505 -7.70 -9.02 -18.00
C TYR A 505 -8.25 -8.78 -19.41
N VAL A 506 -8.10 -7.55 -19.88
CA VAL A 506 -8.25 -7.20 -21.29
C VAL A 506 -7.07 -6.36 -21.74
N THR A 507 -6.79 -6.43 -23.04
CA THR A 507 -5.87 -5.51 -23.70
C THR A 507 -6.71 -4.45 -24.40
N TYR A 508 -6.41 -3.17 -24.17
CA TYR A 508 -7.01 -2.12 -24.99
C TYR A 508 -5.97 -1.21 -25.61
N LEU A 509 -6.31 -0.73 -26.81
CA LEU A 509 -5.54 0.21 -27.61
C LEU A 509 -6.26 1.55 -27.59
N GLN A 510 -5.54 2.59 -27.18
CA GLN A 510 -6.08 3.93 -27.04
C GLN A 510 -5.23 4.94 -27.83
N PRO A 511 -5.67 5.35 -29.04
CA PRO A 511 -5.12 6.54 -29.68
C PRO A 511 -5.54 7.79 -28.91
N THR A 512 -4.60 8.71 -28.73
CA THR A 512 -4.83 10.06 -28.20
C THR A 512 -4.35 11.08 -29.22
N GLN A 513 -4.58 12.39 -28.98
CA GLN A 513 -4.15 13.43 -29.91
C GLN A 513 -2.63 13.38 -30.15
N ASP A 514 -1.84 13.17 -29.09
CA ASP A 514 -0.38 13.24 -29.15
C ASP A 514 0.32 11.88 -29.01
N ASP A 515 -0.37 10.83 -28.54
CA ASP A 515 0.25 9.52 -28.27
C ASP A 515 -0.65 8.33 -28.66
N PHE A 516 -0.10 7.12 -28.60
CA PHE A 516 -0.83 5.87 -28.71
C PHE A 516 -0.46 4.96 -27.55
N ARG A 517 -1.47 4.45 -26.85
CA ARG A 517 -1.30 3.68 -25.62
C ARG A 517 -1.81 2.26 -25.78
N VAL A 518 -1.07 1.32 -25.18
CA VAL A 518 -1.45 -0.08 -25.03
C VAL A 518 -1.52 -0.39 -23.55
N LYS A 519 -2.66 -0.88 -23.07
CA LYS A 519 -2.85 -1.22 -21.66
C LYS A 519 -3.32 -2.66 -21.49
N LEU A 520 -2.67 -3.38 -20.58
CA LEU A 520 -3.19 -4.60 -19.97
C LEU A 520 -3.99 -4.18 -18.74
N PHE A 521 -5.30 -4.25 -18.81
CA PHE A 521 -6.20 -3.71 -17.81
C PHE A 521 -6.81 -4.83 -16.96
N CYS A 522 -6.60 -4.76 -15.65
CA CYS A 522 -7.16 -5.67 -14.66
C CYS A 522 -8.63 -5.32 -14.38
N LEU A 523 -9.54 -6.24 -14.68
CA LEU A 523 -11.00 -6.09 -14.47
C LEU A 523 -11.42 -6.58 -13.08
N ASP A 524 -10.84 -7.70 -12.67
CA ASP A 524 -11.08 -8.32 -11.38
C ASP A 524 -9.76 -8.55 -10.62
N PRO A 525 -9.46 -7.73 -9.59
CA PRO A 525 -8.26 -7.86 -8.77
C PRO A 525 -8.35 -8.95 -7.69
N SER A 526 -9.48 -9.66 -7.56
CA SER A 526 -9.77 -10.58 -6.44
C SER A 526 -8.67 -11.61 -6.16
N VAL A 527 -8.17 -12.28 -7.20
CA VAL A 527 -7.13 -13.32 -7.09
C VAL A 527 -5.82 -12.74 -6.57
N ARG A 528 -5.39 -11.60 -7.12
CA ARG A 528 -4.12 -10.96 -6.74
C ARG A 528 -4.18 -10.33 -5.35
N LEU A 529 -5.33 -9.77 -4.97
CA LEU A 529 -5.56 -9.33 -3.60
C LEU A 529 -5.55 -10.51 -2.64
N LYS A 530 -6.17 -11.64 -2.99
CA LYS A 530 -6.14 -12.86 -2.18
C LYS A 530 -4.70 -13.33 -1.95
N GLU A 531 -3.87 -13.40 -2.99
CA GLU A 531 -2.45 -13.75 -2.88
C GLU A 531 -1.67 -12.77 -1.98
N ALA A 532 -1.89 -11.47 -2.14
CA ALA A 532 -1.22 -10.46 -1.34
C ALA A 532 -1.64 -10.50 0.14
N LEU A 533 -2.94 -10.67 0.42
CA LEU A 533 -3.46 -10.82 1.78
C LEU A 533 -2.98 -12.12 2.44
N GLY A 534 -2.75 -13.19 1.65
CA GLY A 534 -2.21 -14.46 2.13
C GLY A 534 -0.74 -14.42 2.56
N ARG A 535 -0.04 -13.29 2.36
CA ARG A 535 1.34 -13.08 2.86
C ARG A 535 1.38 -12.76 4.36
N GLY A 536 0.24 -12.44 4.96
CA GLY A 536 0.09 -12.21 6.39
C GLY A 536 -0.79 -13.27 7.03
N ARG A 537 -0.75 -13.33 8.36
CA ARG A 537 -1.58 -14.24 9.17
C ARG A 537 -3.06 -13.90 9.06
N ALA A 538 -3.39 -12.62 9.12
CA ALA A 538 -4.77 -12.16 9.17
C ALA A 538 -4.94 -10.80 8.47
N ALA A 539 -6.16 -10.55 7.99
CA ALA A 539 -6.51 -9.27 7.38
C ALA A 539 -7.88 -8.78 7.84
N VAL A 540 -7.96 -7.53 8.25
CA VAL A 540 -9.20 -6.84 8.57
C VAL A 540 -9.40 -5.70 7.59
N LEU A 541 -10.40 -5.85 6.72
CA LEU A 541 -10.81 -4.85 5.75
C LEU A 541 -12.06 -4.16 6.28
N PHE A 542 -11.97 -2.86 6.55
CA PHE A 542 -13.07 -2.13 7.19
C PHE A 542 -13.35 -0.81 6.49
N SER A 543 -14.64 -0.48 6.36
CA SER A 543 -15.09 0.74 5.71
C SER A 543 -16.57 1.00 6.03
N ALA A 544 -16.99 2.26 5.95
CA ALA A 544 -18.41 2.62 6.15
C ALA A 544 -19.30 2.19 4.97
N THR A 545 -18.70 2.03 3.80
CA THR A 545 -19.39 1.87 2.51
C THR A 545 -19.12 0.53 1.83
N LEU A 546 -18.86 -0.52 2.60
CA LEU A 546 -18.79 -1.90 2.08
C LEU A 546 -20.20 -2.50 1.86
N SER A 547 -20.96 -1.88 0.96
CA SER A 547 -22.32 -2.32 0.63
C SER A 547 -22.53 -2.31 -0.90
N PRO A 548 -22.99 -3.41 -1.51
CA PRO A 548 -23.31 -4.72 -0.90
C PRO A 548 -22.09 -5.49 -0.42
N MET A 549 -22.19 -6.12 0.76
CA MET A 549 -21.06 -6.80 1.41
C MET A 549 -20.46 -7.92 0.55
N ASP A 550 -21.30 -8.80 -0.01
CA ASP A 550 -20.85 -9.95 -0.79
C ASP A 550 -20.08 -9.54 -2.04
N TYR A 551 -20.50 -8.45 -2.68
CA TYR A 551 -19.79 -7.87 -3.81
C TYR A 551 -18.37 -7.44 -3.43
N PHE A 552 -18.26 -6.59 -2.40
CA PHE A 552 -16.96 -6.08 -1.97
C PHE A 552 -16.06 -7.21 -1.48
N MET A 553 -16.60 -8.17 -0.73
CA MET A 553 -15.87 -9.33 -0.27
C MET A 553 -15.26 -10.10 -1.43
N ASN A 554 -16.03 -10.40 -2.48
CA ASN A 554 -15.55 -11.15 -3.64
C ASN A 554 -14.41 -10.40 -4.36
N VAL A 555 -14.62 -9.12 -4.69
CA VAL A 555 -13.63 -8.33 -5.44
C VAL A 555 -12.38 -8.03 -4.62
N LEU A 556 -12.48 -7.96 -3.29
CA LEU A 556 -11.36 -7.71 -2.38
C LEU A 556 -10.60 -9.00 -1.98
N GLY A 557 -10.89 -10.14 -2.59
CA GLY A 557 -10.16 -11.40 -2.36
C GLY A 557 -10.61 -12.17 -1.12
N GLY A 558 -11.85 -11.97 -0.70
CA GLY A 558 -12.52 -12.76 0.34
C GLY A 558 -12.88 -14.16 -0.12
N GLU A 559 -13.15 -15.01 0.86
CA GLU A 559 -13.43 -16.45 0.71
C GLU A 559 -14.68 -16.81 1.51
N GLU A 560 -15.26 -18.00 1.28
CA GLU A 560 -16.44 -18.44 2.04
C GLU A 560 -16.20 -18.50 3.56
N ALA A 561 -14.99 -18.86 3.97
CA ALA A 561 -14.58 -18.88 5.38
C ALA A 561 -14.33 -17.47 5.97
N SER A 562 -14.33 -16.42 5.14
CA SER A 562 -14.08 -15.05 5.61
C SER A 562 -15.22 -14.55 6.48
N PHE A 563 -14.87 -13.85 7.56
CA PHE A 563 -15.85 -13.26 8.45
C PHE A 563 -16.47 -12.00 7.85
N LYS A 564 -17.76 -11.83 8.13
CA LYS A 564 -18.53 -10.64 7.75
C LYS A 564 -19.06 -10.00 9.01
N LEU A 565 -18.90 -8.69 9.11
CA LEU A 565 -19.50 -7.90 10.17
C LEU A 565 -20.18 -6.69 9.57
N LYS A 566 -21.45 -6.47 9.93
CA LYS A 566 -22.19 -5.26 9.58
C LYS A 566 -22.68 -4.64 10.87
N LEU A 567 -22.14 -3.47 11.19
CA LEU A 567 -22.50 -2.71 12.38
C LEU A 567 -23.54 -1.65 12.01
N THR A 568 -24.45 -1.39 12.93
CA THR A 568 -25.41 -0.30 12.83
C THR A 568 -24.79 1.02 13.26
N SER A 569 -25.29 2.13 12.73
CA SER A 569 -24.91 3.47 13.19
C SER A 569 -25.11 3.58 14.70
N PRO A 570 -24.12 4.12 15.45
CA PRO A 570 -24.30 4.40 16.87
C PRO A 570 -25.20 5.63 17.10
N PHE A 571 -25.53 6.39 16.05
CA PHE A 571 -26.23 7.65 16.16
C PHE A 571 -27.74 7.51 16.12
N PRO A 572 -28.48 8.33 16.89
CA PRO A 572 -29.94 8.39 16.83
C PRO A 572 -30.42 8.73 15.42
N ALA A 573 -31.36 7.95 14.88
CA ALA A 573 -31.86 8.17 13.51
C ALA A 573 -32.63 9.49 13.38
N GLU A 574 -33.24 9.95 14.48
CA GLU A 574 -33.92 11.22 14.64
C GLU A 574 -33.02 12.45 14.52
N ASN A 575 -31.69 12.30 14.67
CA ASN A 575 -30.76 13.40 14.52
C ASN A 575 -30.46 13.75 13.05
N LEU A 576 -30.87 12.90 12.11
CA LEU A 576 -30.67 13.09 10.68
C LEU A 576 -32.01 13.27 9.97
N CYS A 577 -32.27 14.47 9.45
CA CYS A 577 -33.40 14.68 8.55
C CYS A 577 -32.96 14.37 7.12
N LEU A 578 -33.38 13.23 6.58
CA LEU A 578 -33.11 12.85 5.20
C LEU A 578 -34.28 13.18 4.28
N LEU A 579 -34.03 14.06 3.31
CA LEU A 579 -34.97 14.47 2.28
C LEU A 579 -34.50 14.00 0.90
N ILE A 580 -35.45 13.62 0.04
CA ILE A 580 -35.24 13.35 -1.38
C ILE A 580 -36.13 14.29 -2.19
N ASN A 581 -35.52 15.05 -3.10
CA ASN A 581 -36.23 15.66 -4.21
C ASN A 581 -36.05 14.80 -5.47
N ASP A 582 -37.11 14.08 -5.82
CA ASP A 582 -37.13 13.14 -6.93
C ASP A 582 -37.78 13.69 -8.20
N ARG A 583 -38.16 14.97 -8.21
CA ARG A 583 -38.71 15.66 -9.39
C ARG A 583 -37.62 16.21 -10.31
N ILE A 584 -36.42 16.41 -9.77
CA ILE A 584 -35.27 16.94 -10.51
C ILE A 584 -34.48 15.80 -11.14
N SER A 585 -34.27 15.84 -12.45
CA SER A 585 -33.41 14.90 -13.16
C SER A 585 -32.04 15.50 -13.42
N THR A 586 -30.98 14.90 -12.86
CA THR A 586 -29.60 15.34 -13.12
C THR A 586 -28.92 14.57 -14.27
N LYS A 587 -29.70 13.84 -15.09
CA LYS A 587 -29.19 13.17 -16.29
C LYS A 587 -28.64 14.21 -17.27
N TYR A 588 -27.50 13.93 -17.89
CA TYR A 588 -26.76 14.88 -18.74
C TYR A 588 -27.65 15.68 -19.71
N LYS A 589 -28.55 15.00 -20.45
CA LYS A 589 -29.46 15.62 -21.42
C LYS A 589 -30.50 16.58 -20.83
N GLN A 590 -30.75 16.53 -19.52
CA GLN A 590 -31.79 17.29 -18.83
C GLN A 590 -31.21 18.32 -17.84
N ARG A 591 -29.88 18.39 -17.68
CA ARG A 591 -29.25 19.26 -16.67
C ARG A 591 -29.54 20.74 -16.91
N ALA A 592 -29.43 21.19 -18.16
CA ALA A 592 -29.59 22.61 -18.51
C ALA A 592 -30.93 23.20 -18.07
N SER A 593 -32.01 22.40 -18.08
CA SER A 593 -33.34 22.84 -17.65
C SER A 593 -33.59 22.72 -16.14
N THR A 594 -32.58 22.31 -15.36
CA THR A 594 -32.73 22.04 -13.92
C THR A 594 -31.91 22.98 -13.03
N TYR A 595 -31.14 23.91 -13.60
CA TYR A 595 -30.25 24.80 -12.85
C TYR A 595 -31.00 25.62 -11.80
N ASP A 596 -32.10 26.25 -12.22
CA ASP A 596 -32.94 27.09 -11.34
C ASP A 596 -33.58 26.26 -10.23
N LEU A 597 -34.16 25.10 -10.58
CA LEU A 597 -34.81 24.20 -9.64
C LEU A 597 -33.84 23.70 -8.55
N VAL A 598 -32.58 23.43 -8.92
CA VAL A 598 -31.56 23.02 -7.94
C VAL A 598 -31.15 24.21 -7.07
N ALA A 599 -30.95 25.40 -7.63
CA ALA A 599 -30.64 26.60 -6.86
C ALA A 599 -31.75 26.94 -5.85
N GLU A 600 -33.02 26.83 -6.26
CA GLU A 600 -34.18 27.01 -5.39
C GLU A 600 -34.24 25.97 -4.28
N ALA A 601 -33.98 24.70 -4.60
CA ALA A 601 -33.95 23.61 -3.61
C ALA A 601 -32.83 23.80 -2.56
N ILE A 602 -31.64 24.25 -2.99
CA ILE A 602 -30.53 24.59 -2.08
C ILE A 602 -30.94 25.77 -1.20
N SER A 603 -31.53 26.82 -1.78
CA SER A 603 -31.99 28.01 -1.05
C SER A 603 -33.03 27.64 0.00
N ALA A 604 -33.97 26.76 -0.33
CA ALA A 604 -34.95 26.22 0.60
C ALA A 604 -34.31 25.41 1.75
N ALA A 605 -33.25 24.65 1.46
CA ALA A 605 -32.59 23.82 2.46
C ALA A 605 -31.82 24.62 3.52
N VAL A 606 -31.23 25.75 3.13
CA VAL A 606 -30.39 26.58 4.00
C VAL A 606 -31.15 27.72 4.69
N PHE A 607 -32.48 27.80 4.48
CA PHE A 607 -33.29 28.94 4.91
C PHE A 607 -33.54 29.01 6.43
N HIS A 608 -33.76 27.86 7.09
CA HIS A 608 -34.30 27.84 8.46
C HIS A 608 -33.25 27.89 9.58
N LYS A 609 -31.99 27.60 9.27
CA LYS A 609 -30.92 27.53 10.26
C LYS A 609 -29.68 28.23 9.72
N GLU A 610 -29.19 29.21 10.47
CA GLU A 610 -27.86 29.74 10.28
C GLU A 610 -26.84 28.64 10.62
N GLY A 611 -26.00 28.32 9.65
CA GLY A 611 -25.17 27.14 9.71
C GLY A 611 -24.31 26.97 8.46
N ASN A 612 -23.42 25.99 8.53
CA ASN A 612 -22.57 25.65 7.40
C ASN A 612 -23.17 24.49 6.60
N TYR A 613 -23.22 24.64 5.28
CA TYR A 613 -23.78 23.65 4.37
C TYR A 613 -22.79 23.32 3.25
N LEU A 614 -22.73 22.06 2.86
CA LEU A 614 -21.87 21.60 1.78
C LEU A 614 -22.70 20.95 0.68
N VAL A 615 -22.56 21.46 -0.55
CA VAL A 615 -23.31 21.04 -1.73
C VAL A 615 -22.37 20.32 -2.69
N TYR A 616 -22.70 19.06 -3.00
CA TYR A 616 -21.91 18.21 -3.88
C TYR A 616 -22.52 18.10 -5.28
N PHE A 617 -21.70 18.33 -6.30
CA PHE A 617 -22.10 18.30 -7.71
C PHE A 617 -21.38 17.20 -8.50
N PRO A 618 -21.99 16.69 -9.59
CA PRO A 618 -21.41 15.61 -10.39
C PRO A 618 -20.40 16.10 -11.45
N SER A 619 -20.35 17.41 -11.74
CA SER A 619 -19.36 18.00 -12.68
C SER A 619 -19.16 19.49 -12.41
N TYR A 620 -17.98 20.02 -12.78
CA TYR A 620 -17.64 21.44 -12.62
C TYR A 620 -18.60 22.35 -13.37
N GLU A 621 -18.99 21.97 -14.60
CA GLU A 621 -19.95 22.73 -15.39
C GLU A 621 -21.27 22.91 -14.64
N TYR A 622 -21.82 21.82 -14.07
CA TYR A 622 -23.11 21.90 -13.38
C TYR A 622 -22.98 22.69 -12.07
N LEU A 623 -21.86 22.51 -11.35
CA LEU A 623 -21.53 23.27 -10.16
C LEU A 623 -21.51 24.77 -10.46
N GLN A 624 -20.78 25.21 -11.48
CA GLN A 624 -20.64 26.63 -11.83
C GLN A 624 -21.97 27.27 -12.22
N GLN A 625 -22.78 26.58 -13.05
CA GLN A 625 -24.06 27.13 -13.49
C GLN A 625 -25.04 27.31 -12.32
N VAL A 626 -25.14 26.32 -11.42
CA VAL A 626 -25.99 26.44 -10.22
C VAL A 626 -25.44 27.46 -9.23
N TYR A 627 -24.11 27.55 -9.08
CA TYR A 627 -23.46 28.55 -8.23
C TYR A 627 -23.84 29.97 -8.64
N LEU A 628 -23.80 30.27 -9.94
CA LEU A 628 -24.17 31.59 -10.48
C LEU A 628 -25.65 31.93 -10.19
N GLN A 629 -26.56 30.99 -10.45
CA GLN A 629 -27.99 31.15 -10.16
C GLN A 629 -28.24 31.34 -8.66
N PHE A 630 -27.62 30.52 -7.82
CA PHE A 630 -27.76 30.60 -6.36
C PHE A 630 -27.27 31.93 -5.79
N ARG A 631 -26.11 32.41 -6.24
CA ARG A 631 -25.54 33.71 -5.84
C ARG A 631 -26.46 34.88 -6.22
N ALA A 632 -27.05 34.84 -7.42
CA ALA A 632 -27.97 35.88 -7.87
C ALA A 632 -29.23 35.95 -7.00
N GLN A 633 -29.74 34.80 -6.54
CA GLN A 633 -30.94 34.68 -5.73
C GLN A 633 -30.70 34.92 -4.23
N ASN A 634 -29.48 34.72 -3.71
CA ASN A 634 -29.17 34.73 -2.27
C ASN A 634 -27.97 35.63 -1.93
N GLN A 635 -28.04 36.92 -2.29
CA GLN A 635 -26.97 37.89 -2.04
C GLN A 635 -26.45 37.98 -0.59
N PRO A 636 -27.27 37.83 0.49
CA PRO A 636 -26.75 37.93 1.85
C PRO A 636 -26.02 36.68 2.36
N ILE A 637 -26.06 35.56 1.63
CA ILE A 637 -25.47 34.29 2.08
C ILE A 637 -23.99 34.24 1.66
N SER A 638 -23.11 33.83 2.58
CA SER A 638 -21.71 33.59 2.25
C SER A 638 -21.57 32.30 1.44
N VAL A 639 -20.90 32.37 0.28
CA VAL A 639 -20.76 31.21 -0.61
C VAL A 639 -19.31 31.05 -1.07
N ILE A 640 -18.76 29.86 -0.86
CA ILE A 640 -17.43 29.47 -1.36
C ILE A 640 -17.57 28.36 -2.40
N CYS A 641 -16.66 28.34 -3.38
CA CYS A 641 -16.77 27.46 -4.54
C CYS A 641 -15.44 26.80 -4.84
N GLN A 642 -15.44 25.47 -4.97
CA GLN A 642 -14.29 24.73 -5.45
C GLN A 642 -13.97 25.09 -6.91
N THR A 643 -12.69 25.34 -7.19
CA THR A 643 -12.17 25.58 -8.54
C THR A 643 -11.31 24.40 -9.02
N PRO A 644 -11.19 24.17 -10.34
CA PRO A 644 -10.27 23.18 -10.88
C PRO A 644 -8.82 23.54 -10.55
N GLY A 645 -8.03 22.57 -10.08
CA GLY A 645 -6.61 22.76 -9.84
C GLY A 645 -6.24 23.43 -8.51
N MET A 646 -7.16 23.53 -7.54
CA MET A 646 -6.85 24.09 -6.21
C MET A 646 -5.59 23.47 -5.61
N GLU A 647 -4.66 24.31 -5.16
CA GLU A 647 -3.45 23.91 -4.44
C GLU A 647 -3.77 23.48 -2.99
N GLU A 648 -2.80 22.92 -2.28
CA GLU A 648 -3.02 22.41 -0.91
C GLU A 648 -3.46 23.52 0.06
N GLU A 649 -2.83 24.70 -0.02
CA GLU A 649 -3.17 25.87 0.80
C GLU A 649 -4.62 26.35 0.57
N GLU A 650 -5.05 26.47 -0.69
CA GLU A 650 -6.43 26.88 -1.03
C GLU A 650 -7.48 25.88 -0.52
N ARG A 651 -7.14 24.59 -0.47
CA ARG A 651 -8.03 23.55 0.08
C ARG A 651 -8.16 23.66 1.59
N ASP A 652 -7.06 23.96 2.26
CA ASP A 652 -7.05 24.15 3.71
C ASP A 652 -7.84 25.41 4.08
N GLU A 653 -7.70 26.49 3.31
CA GLU A 653 -8.52 27.70 3.45
C GLU A 653 -10.02 27.41 3.23
N PHE A 654 -10.38 26.66 2.18
CA PHE A 654 -11.77 26.27 1.92
C PHE A 654 -12.37 25.51 3.11
N LEU A 655 -11.61 24.63 3.75
CA LEU A 655 -12.06 23.85 4.91
C LEU A 655 -12.04 24.66 6.21
N ALA A 656 -11.11 25.58 6.36
CA ALA A 656 -11.01 26.48 7.51
C ALA A 656 -12.22 27.42 7.60
N ALA A 657 -12.83 27.77 6.46
CA ALA A 657 -14.05 28.58 6.41
C ALA A 657 -15.24 27.95 7.16
N PHE A 658 -15.29 26.62 7.27
CA PHE A 658 -16.30 25.90 8.05
C PHE A 658 -15.99 25.98 9.55
N ALA A 659 -16.22 27.15 10.14
CA ALA A 659 -15.98 27.44 11.55
C ALA A 659 -17.06 26.84 12.47
N THR A 660 -16.70 26.63 13.73
CA THR A 660 -17.66 26.32 14.81
C THR A 660 -18.44 27.59 15.19
N ASN A 661 -19.70 27.43 15.62
CA ASN A 661 -20.65 28.49 15.96
C ASN A 661 -20.74 29.58 14.87
N PRO A 662 -21.18 29.24 13.65
CA PRO A 662 -21.26 30.22 12.57
C PRO A 662 -22.28 31.32 12.89
N GLU A 663 -21.86 32.58 12.80
CA GLU A 663 -22.73 33.77 12.96
C GLU A 663 -23.58 34.05 11.70
N GLN A 664 -23.23 33.43 10.57
CA GLN A 664 -23.93 33.58 9.29
C GLN A 664 -23.92 32.26 8.53
N THR A 665 -24.89 32.08 7.63
CA THR A 665 -24.93 30.90 6.75
C THR A 665 -23.76 30.91 5.78
N LEU A 666 -23.02 29.80 5.75
CA LEU A 666 -21.99 29.51 4.74
C LEU A 666 -22.44 28.32 3.88
N VAL A 667 -22.35 28.48 2.55
CA VAL A 667 -22.60 27.39 1.60
C VAL A 667 -21.35 27.13 0.77
N GLY A 668 -20.77 25.95 0.94
CA GLY A 668 -19.66 25.48 0.11
C GLY A 668 -20.15 24.65 -1.07
N PHE A 669 -19.68 24.97 -2.28
CA PHE A 669 -19.94 24.21 -3.50
C PHE A 669 -18.71 23.37 -3.84
N ALA A 670 -18.87 22.04 -3.92
CA ALA A 670 -17.78 21.10 -4.15
C ALA A 670 -18.15 19.98 -5.12
N LEU A 671 -17.16 19.30 -5.69
CA LEU A 671 -17.36 18.11 -6.50
C LEU A 671 -17.53 16.85 -5.66
N MET A 672 -18.47 15.99 -6.09
CA MET A 672 -18.69 14.68 -5.51
C MET A 672 -17.55 13.71 -5.84
N GLY A 673 -17.00 13.04 -4.82
CA GLY A 673 -15.83 12.18 -4.96
C GLY A 673 -14.54 12.95 -5.24
N GLY A 674 -14.54 14.27 -5.07
CA GLY A 674 -13.33 15.10 -5.04
C GLY A 674 -12.67 15.09 -3.65
N ILE A 675 -11.65 15.92 -3.48
CA ILE A 675 -10.87 16.02 -2.24
C ILE A 675 -11.75 16.43 -1.04
N PHE A 676 -12.76 17.28 -1.24
CA PHE A 676 -13.72 17.66 -0.20
C PHE A 676 -14.84 16.63 0.01
N GLY A 677 -14.99 15.68 -0.92
CA GLY A 677 -15.94 14.57 -0.82
C GLY A 677 -15.44 13.44 0.06
N GLU A 678 -14.13 13.29 0.24
CA GLU A 678 -13.49 12.14 0.91
C GLU A 678 -12.43 12.60 1.94
N GLY A 679 -12.47 12.08 3.17
CA GLY A 679 -11.42 12.33 4.18
C GLY A 679 -11.53 13.59 5.06
N ILE A 680 -12.34 14.61 4.76
CA ILE A 680 -12.43 15.82 5.62
C ILE A 680 -13.12 15.55 6.98
N ASP A 681 -12.78 16.30 8.02
CA ASP A 681 -13.31 16.17 9.39
C ASP A 681 -13.97 17.47 9.87
N LEU A 682 -15.28 17.58 9.60
CA LEU A 682 -16.13 18.69 10.04
C LEU A 682 -17.09 18.16 11.10
N ILE A 683 -16.73 18.29 12.38
CA ILE A 683 -17.49 17.75 13.52
C ILE A 683 -18.41 18.83 14.09
N GLY A 684 -19.60 18.43 14.57
CA GLY A 684 -20.51 19.33 15.26
C GLY A 684 -21.19 20.32 14.35
N ASP A 685 -21.31 21.56 14.81
CA ASP A 685 -21.93 22.66 14.10
C ASP A 685 -21.12 23.17 12.88
N ARG A 686 -19.88 22.69 12.72
CA ARG A 686 -19.06 22.94 11.54
C ARG A 686 -19.74 22.46 10.25
N LEU A 687 -20.70 21.54 10.32
CA LEU A 687 -21.51 21.12 9.18
C LEU A 687 -22.96 20.82 9.59
N SER A 688 -23.86 21.77 9.33
CA SER A 688 -25.29 21.68 9.65
C SER A 688 -26.10 20.88 8.62
N GLY A 689 -25.59 20.73 7.39
CA GLY A 689 -26.25 19.90 6.40
C GLY A 689 -25.45 19.68 5.13
N VAL A 690 -25.83 18.62 4.40
CA VAL A 690 -25.25 18.24 3.12
C VAL A 690 -26.34 18.16 2.06
N ILE A 691 -26.10 18.77 0.91
CA ILE A 691 -26.96 18.63 -0.27
C ILE A 691 -26.18 17.86 -1.33
N VAL A 692 -26.75 16.78 -1.86
CA VAL A 692 -26.12 15.94 -2.89
C VAL A 692 -26.92 16.04 -4.18
N VAL A 693 -26.32 16.66 -5.20
CA VAL A 693 -26.92 16.82 -6.52
C VAL A 693 -26.49 15.65 -7.40
N GLY A 694 -27.43 14.75 -7.71
CA GLY A 694 -27.20 13.55 -8.49
C GLY A 694 -26.68 12.35 -7.69
N VAL A 695 -26.64 11.18 -8.33
CA VAL A 695 -26.32 9.89 -7.66
C VAL A 695 -24.83 9.51 -7.67
N GLY A 696 -23.93 10.46 -7.88
CA GLY A 696 -22.49 10.21 -7.74
C GLY A 696 -21.81 9.36 -8.79
N LEU A 697 -22.48 9.05 -9.91
CA LEU A 697 -21.93 8.16 -10.92
C LEU A 697 -20.51 8.57 -11.32
N PRO A 698 -19.56 7.61 -11.40
CA PRO A 698 -18.26 7.84 -12.01
C PRO A 698 -18.40 8.47 -13.39
N GLN A 699 -17.36 9.21 -13.81
CA GLN A 699 -17.32 9.72 -15.17
C GLN A 699 -17.39 8.55 -16.17
N MET A 700 -18.19 8.74 -17.21
CA MET A 700 -18.24 7.81 -18.33
C MET A 700 -16.86 7.79 -18.97
N GLY A 701 -16.38 6.59 -19.30
CA GLY A 701 -15.07 6.42 -19.90
C GLY A 701 -14.87 4.97 -20.29
N MET A 702 -13.93 4.74 -21.20
CA MET A 702 -13.67 3.43 -21.77
C MET A 702 -13.50 2.34 -20.69
N GLU A 703 -12.64 2.58 -19.69
CA GLU A 703 -12.41 1.60 -18.62
C GLU A 703 -13.68 1.24 -17.85
N ARG A 704 -14.58 2.20 -17.61
CA ARG A 704 -15.87 1.93 -16.94
C ARG A 704 -16.81 1.13 -17.83
N ASP A 705 -16.81 1.39 -19.14
CA ASP A 705 -17.59 0.60 -20.09
C ASP A 705 -17.06 -0.83 -20.26
N ILE A 706 -15.73 -1.01 -20.19
CA ILE A 706 -15.10 -2.33 -20.16
C ILE A 706 -15.50 -3.08 -18.88
N ILE A 707 -15.36 -2.45 -17.70
CA ILE A 707 -15.79 -3.03 -16.41
C ILE A 707 -17.27 -3.42 -16.48
N ARG A 708 -18.12 -2.53 -16.99
CA ARG A 708 -19.55 -2.80 -17.17
C ARG A 708 -19.77 -4.05 -18.01
N SER A 709 -19.14 -4.12 -19.19
CA SER A 709 -19.32 -5.23 -20.13
C SER A 709 -18.89 -6.58 -19.54
N TYR A 710 -17.80 -6.57 -18.77
CA TYR A 710 -17.31 -7.75 -18.07
C TYR A 710 -18.32 -8.26 -17.03
N TYR A 711 -18.73 -7.41 -16.08
CA TYR A 711 -19.64 -7.83 -15.02
C TYR A 711 -21.09 -8.07 -15.50
N GLU A 712 -21.48 -7.47 -16.62
CA GLU A 712 -22.73 -7.82 -17.32
C GLU A 712 -22.70 -9.28 -17.80
N THR A 713 -21.56 -9.72 -18.33
CA THR A 713 -21.40 -11.07 -18.85
C THR A 713 -21.27 -12.10 -17.72
N THR A 714 -20.48 -11.79 -16.69
CA THR A 714 -20.16 -12.72 -15.59
C THR A 714 -21.28 -12.83 -14.56
N SER A 715 -21.99 -11.72 -14.27
CA SER A 715 -22.92 -11.63 -13.14
C SER A 715 -24.25 -10.93 -13.44
N ARG A 716 -24.46 -10.43 -14.68
CA ARG A 716 -25.62 -9.60 -15.08
C ARG A 716 -25.81 -8.36 -14.19
N GLN A 717 -24.70 -7.81 -13.69
CA GLN A 717 -24.67 -6.66 -12.78
C GLN A 717 -23.69 -5.59 -13.28
N GLY A 718 -23.59 -5.42 -14.61
CA GLY A 718 -22.59 -4.54 -15.21
C GLY A 718 -22.78 -3.08 -14.83
N TYR A 719 -24.03 -2.58 -14.88
CA TYR A 719 -24.34 -1.20 -14.51
C TYR A 719 -24.09 -0.94 -13.02
N GLU A 720 -24.44 -1.92 -12.19
CA GLU A 720 -24.32 -1.86 -10.75
C GLU A 720 -22.86 -1.70 -10.32
N PHE A 721 -21.97 -2.52 -10.90
CA PHE A 721 -20.57 -2.58 -10.51
C PHE A 721 -19.76 -1.41 -11.08
N ALA A 722 -20.03 -1.03 -12.33
CA ALA A 722 -19.29 0.04 -12.98
C ALA A 722 -19.72 1.44 -12.51
N TYR A 723 -21.00 1.61 -12.18
CA TYR A 723 -21.60 2.93 -11.98
C TYR A 723 -22.37 3.09 -10.67
N MET A 724 -23.34 2.21 -10.38
CA MET A 724 -24.27 2.41 -9.25
C MET A 724 -23.60 2.32 -7.87
N TYR A 725 -22.86 1.24 -7.58
CA TYR A 725 -22.23 1.03 -6.28
C TYR A 725 -21.13 2.06 -6.01
N PRO A 726 -20.19 2.35 -6.94
CA PRO A 726 -19.22 3.43 -6.74
C PRO A 726 -19.89 4.79 -6.52
N GLY A 727 -20.98 5.07 -7.27
CA GLY A 727 -21.69 6.34 -7.16
C GLY A 727 -22.39 6.52 -5.83
N LEU A 728 -23.12 5.50 -5.38
CA LEU A 728 -23.79 5.56 -4.09
C LEU A 728 -22.80 5.60 -2.92
N ASN A 729 -21.66 4.92 -3.01
CA ASN A 729 -20.62 5.01 -1.98
C ASN A 729 -20.16 6.46 -1.75
N LYS A 730 -20.00 7.25 -2.81
CA LYS A 730 -19.70 8.69 -2.70
C LYS A 730 -20.82 9.46 -2.00
N VAL A 731 -22.08 9.12 -2.30
CA VAL A 731 -23.25 9.71 -1.63
C VAL A 731 -23.23 9.37 -0.13
N LEU A 732 -23.02 8.10 0.23
CA LEU A 732 -22.99 7.66 1.63
C LEU A 732 -21.83 8.30 2.40
N GLN A 733 -20.67 8.49 1.76
CA GLN A 733 -19.55 9.22 2.35
C GLN A 733 -19.89 10.67 2.60
N ALA A 734 -20.53 11.34 1.65
CA ALA A 734 -20.99 12.73 1.80
C ALA A 734 -22.01 12.86 2.94
N VAL A 735 -22.97 11.93 3.02
CA VAL A 735 -23.98 11.91 4.10
C VAL A 735 -23.36 11.63 5.47
N GLY A 736 -22.41 10.69 5.55
CA GLY A 736 -21.70 10.35 6.79
C GLY A 736 -20.82 11.48 7.36
N ARG A 737 -20.80 12.65 6.71
CA ARG A 737 -20.15 13.87 7.22
C ARG A 737 -21.04 14.66 8.17
N VAL A 738 -22.35 14.56 8.01
CA VAL A 738 -23.32 15.38 8.77
C VAL A 738 -23.40 14.93 10.23
N ILE A 739 -23.29 13.63 10.48
CA ILE A 739 -23.38 13.05 11.83
C ILE A 739 -22.11 12.26 12.14
N ARG A 740 -21.33 12.75 13.11
CA ARG A 740 -20.08 12.14 13.59
C ARG A 740 -20.04 11.91 15.09
N THR A 741 -20.90 12.60 15.84
CA THR A 741 -21.11 12.41 17.28
C THR A 741 -22.58 12.13 17.58
N GLU A 742 -22.87 11.62 18.77
CA GLU A 742 -24.24 11.37 19.25
C GLU A 742 -25.05 12.67 19.42
N GLU A 743 -24.38 13.82 19.54
CA GLU A 743 -24.99 15.14 19.72
C GLU A 743 -25.19 15.91 18.41
N ASP A 744 -24.53 15.45 17.34
CA ASP A 744 -24.62 16.06 16.01
C ASP A 744 -26.04 15.90 15.50
N ARG A 745 -26.54 16.97 14.88
CA ARG A 745 -27.87 17.02 14.29
C ARG A 745 -27.79 17.78 12.98
N GLY A 746 -28.36 17.25 11.92
CA GLY A 746 -28.26 17.89 10.61
C GLY A 746 -29.23 17.36 9.57
N ILE A 747 -29.23 18.03 8.43
CA ILE A 747 -30.08 17.70 7.30
C ILE A 747 -29.27 17.11 6.15
N VAL A 748 -29.91 16.24 5.39
CA VAL A 748 -29.42 15.78 4.09
C VAL A 748 -30.51 15.96 3.05
N LEU A 749 -30.19 16.63 1.95
CA LEU A 749 -31.06 16.74 0.79
C LEU A 749 -30.44 16.02 -0.41
N LEU A 750 -31.05 14.93 -0.85
CA LEU A 750 -30.66 14.19 -2.05
C LEU A 750 -31.51 14.67 -3.24
N ILE A 751 -30.88 15.19 -4.28
CA ILE A 751 -31.56 15.75 -5.46
C ILE A 751 -31.28 14.86 -6.67
N ASP A 752 -32.18 13.93 -6.97
CA ASP A 752 -32.25 13.17 -8.22
C ASP A 752 -33.47 12.24 -8.23
N GLN A 753 -34.19 12.17 -9.35
CA GLN A 753 -35.26 11.18 -9.56
C GLN A 753 -34.84 9.72 -9.30
N ARG A 754 -33.57 9.37 -9.52
CA ARG A 754 -33.05 8.00 -9.37
C ARG A 754 -33.04 7.52 -7.92
N PHE A 755 -32.98 8.41 -6.92
CA PHE A 755 -33.02 8.02 -5.51
C PHE A 755 -34.38 7.39 -5.12
N SER A 756 -35.44 7.63 -5.89
CA SER A 756 -36.75 6.99 -5.70
C SER A 756 -36.85 5.57 -6.27
N LEU A 757 -35.89 5.13 -7.09
CA LEU A 757 -35.89 3.80 -7.72
C LEU A 757 -35.59 2.70 -6.71
N SER A 758 -36.27 1.55 -6.85
CA SER A 758 -36.10 0.38 -5.95
C SER A 758 -34.65 -0.10 -5.87
N ALA A 759 -33.92 -0.08 -6.99
CA ALA A 759 -32.50 -0.49 -7.04
C ALA A 759 -31.60 0.36 -6.12
N TYR A 760 -31.83 1.68 -6.05
CA TYR A 760 -31.07 2.57 -5.17
C TYR A 760 -31.52 2.45 -3.71
N LYS A 761 -32.84 2.37 -3.47
CA LYS A 761 -33.41 2.22 -2.12
C LYS A 761 -32.90 0.98 -1.38
N LYS A 762 -32.70 -0.13 -2.09
CA LYS A 762 -32.15 -1.38 -1.51
C LYS A 762 -30.74 -1.24 -0.95
N LEU A 763 -30.00 -0.25 -1.43
CA LEU A 763 -28.62 0.01 -1.01
C LEU A 763 -28.52 1.06 0.10
N PHE A 764 -29.63 1.72 0.45
CA PHE A 764 -29.64 2.67 1.54
C PHE A 764 -29.30 1.98 2.87
N PRO A 765 -28.56 2.66 3.77
CA PRO A 765 -28.31 2.17 5.11
C PRO A 765 -29.64 1.86 5.83
N ALA A 766 -29.64 0.82 6.65
CA ALA A 766 -30.85 0.39 7.36
C ALA A 766 -31.35 1.46 8.36
N GLU A 767 -30.47 2.38 8.75
CA GLU A 767 -30.76 3.48 9.67
C GLU A 767 -31.55 4.61 9.01
N TRP A 768 -31.62 4.66 7.67
CA TRP A 768 -32.44 5.63 6.93
C TRP A 768 -33.92 5.22 6.98
N LYS A 769 -34.48 5.13 8.19
CA LYS A 769 -35.85 4.65 8.45
C LYS A 769 -36.92 5.63 7.97
N LYS A 770 -36.67 6.94 8.07
CA LYS A 770 -37.63 8.00 7.73
C LYS A 770 -37.05 8.88 6.61
N VAL A 771 -37.44 8.57 5.39
CA VAL A 771 -37.07 9.34 4.19
C VAL A 771 -38.23 10.25 3.82
N HIS A 772 -37.98 11.55 3.79
CA HIS A 772 -38.96 12.55 3.41
C HIS A 772 -38.89 12.83 1.91
N TYR A 773 -40.01 12.73 1.20
CA TYR A 773 -40.10 13.12 -0.21
C TYR A 773 -40.59 14.56 -0.32
N ALA A 774 -39.74 15.46 -0.81
CA ALA A 774 -40.02 16.88 -0.95
C ALA A 774 -39.97 17.25 -2.43
N VAL A 775 -41.12 17.63 -2.99
CA VAL A 775 -41.30 17.80 -4.44
C VAL A 775 -40.97 19.21 -4.93
N ASP A 776 -40.92 20.19 -4.03
CA ASP A 776 -40.73 21.63 -4.31
C ASP A 776 -40.04 22.35 -3.15
N ALA A 777 -39.69 23.63 -3.35
CA ALA A 777 -39.02 24.45 -2.35
C ALA A 777 -39.86 24.66 -1.06
N GLU A 778 -41.19 24.73 -1.17
CA GLU A 778 -42.07 24.94 -0.01
C GLU A 778 -42.11 23.71 0.90
N SER A 779 -42.24 22.52 0.33
CA SER A 779 -42.18 21.25 1.07
C SER A 779 -40.81 21.02 1.71
N ILE A 780 -39.71 21.38 1.03
CA ILE A 780 -38.36 21.38 1.62
C ILE A 780 -38.31 22.26 2.86
N ARG A 781 -38.75 23.53 2.75
CA ARG A 781 -38.79 24.47 3.89
C ARG A 781 -39.63 23.93 5.04
N LYS A 782 -40.86 23.50 4.78
CA LYS A 782 -41.77 22.99 5.81
C LYS A 782 -41.17 21.84 6.61
N ILE A 783 -40.56 20.87 5.93
CA ILE A 783 -40.00 19.66 6.57
C ILE A 783 -38.77 20.03 7.39
N ILE A 784 -37.85 20.82 6.82
CA ILE A 784 -36.63 21.25 7.51
C ILE A 784 -36.93 22.18 8.68
N GLY A 785 -37.89 23.10 8.54
CA GLY A 785 -38.35 23.97 9.62
C GLY A 785 -38.96 23.17 10.78
N SER A 786 -39.78 22.16 10.46
CA SER A 786 -40.34 21.26 11.49
C SER A 786 -39.23 20.49 12.23
N PHE A 787 -38.25 19.98 11.49
CA PHE A 787 -37.09 19.31 12.09
C PHE A 787 -36.36 20.25 13.04
N TRP A 788 -35.91 21.43 12.61
CA TRP A 788 -35.16 22.32 13.49
C TRP A 788 -35.96 22.88 14.67
N ALA A 789 -37.29 22.97 14.55
CA ALA A 789 -38.18 23.37 15.65
C ALA A 789 -38.40 22.27 16.70
N GLU A 790 -38.25 21.00 16.35
CA GLU A 790 -38.30 19.91 17.33
C GLU A 790 -37.10 20.02 18.29
N PRO A 791 -37.33 19.95 19.62
CA PRO A 791 -36.25 20.00 20.60
C PRO A 791 -35.29 18.82 20.40
N LYS A 792 -34.00 19.04 20.69
CA LYS A 792 -33.00 17.96 20.65
C LYS A 792 -33.48 16.80 21.54
N TYR A 793 -33.44 15.58 21.00
CA TYR A 793 -33.75 14.39 21.78
C TYR A 793 -32.61 14.19 22.78
N GLU A 794 -32.85 14.47 24.05
CA GLU A 794 -31.90 14.13 25.11
C GLU A 794 -31.99 12.62 25.35
N LEU A 795 -30.90 11.89 25.05
CA LEU A 795 -30.75 10.48 25.40
C LEU A 795 -30.90 10.33 26.91
N LYS A 796 -31.91 9.57 27.35
CA LYS A 796 -32.07 9.14 28.75
C LYS A 796 -31.01 8.14 29.17
#